data_AF-Q9KK47-F1
#
_entry.id   AF-Q9KK47-F1
#
_cell.length_a   1.000
_cell.length_b   1.000
_cell.length_c   1.000
_cell.angle_alpha   90.00
_cell.angle_beta   90.00
_cell.angle_gamma   90.00
#
_symmetry.space_group_name_H-M   'P 1'
#
loop_
_entity.id
_entity.type
_entity.pdbx_description
1 polymer ?
#
loop_
_entity_poly.entity_id
_entity_poly.type
_entity_poly.pdbx_seq_one_letter_code
_entity_poly.pdbx_strand_id
1 'polypeptide(L)'
;MFASKSERKVHYSIRKFSIGVASVAVASLVMGSVVHATEKEVTTQVATSSNRANESQAGHRKAAEQFDEYIKTMIQLDRRKHTQNFALNIKLSRIKTEYLRKLNVLEEKSKAELPSETKKEIDAAFEQFKKDTNRTKKTVAEAEKKVEEAKKKAKAQKEEDHRNYPTNTYKTLELEIAESDVEVKKAELELVKEEAKESRDDEKIKQAEAKVESKKAEATRLENIKTDREKAEEEAKRRAEAKLKEAVEKNVATSEQGKPKGRAKRGVPGEQATPDKKENDAKSSDSSVGEEALPSPSLKPEKKVAEAEKKVAEAEKKAKAQKEEDRRNYPTNTYKTLELEIAESDVKVKEAELELVKEEAKESRNEEKVNQAKAKVESKKAEATRLEKIKTDRKKAEEEAKRKAAEEDKVKEKPAEQPQPAPAPQPEKPTEEPENPAPAPKPEKPAEQPKAEKPDDQQAEEDYARRSEEEYNRLTQQQPQKPEQPAPAPKIGWKQENGMWYFYNTDGSMATGWLQNNGSWYYLNSNGAMATGWLQNNGSWYYLNANGSMATGWLQNNGSWYYLNANGSMATGWLQNNGSWYYLNSNGAMATGWLQNNGSWYYLNANGSMATGWLQNNGSWYYLNANGSMATGWLQNNGSWYYLNANGDMATGWLQNNGSWYYLNANGDMATGWVKDGDTWYYLEASGAMKASQWFKVSDKWYYVNGSGALAVNTTVDGYGVNANGEWVN
;
A
#
# COMPACT_ATOMS: atom_id res chain seq x y z
N MET A 1 -43.73 -60.08 -16.17
CA MET A 1 -44.12 -59.79 -17.58
C MET A 1 -44.51 -58.31 -17.68
N PHE A 2 -44.26 -57.69 -18.83
CA PHE A 2 -44.79 -56.42 -19.35
C PHE A 2 -45.02 -55.19 -18.43
N ALA A 3 -44.40 -54.08 -18.82
CA ALA A 3 -44.91 -52.72 -18.57
C ALA A 3 -45.77 -52.25 -19.77
N SER A 4 -46.83 -51.48 -19.50
CA SER A 4 -47.65 -50.76 -20.50
C SER A 4 -48.39 -49.63 -19.77
N LYS A 5 -48.09 -48.34 -20.01
CA LYS A 5 -48.58 -47.46 -21.09
C LYS A 5 -50.10 -47.19 -21.11
N SER A 6 -50.47 -45.99 -20.67
CA SER A 6 -51.36 -45.02 -21.37
C SER A 6 -51.39 -43.75 -20.51
N GLU A 7 -50.90 -42.60 -20.92
CA GLU A 7 -51.34 -41.73 -22.03
C GLU A 7 -52.79 -41.23 -21.92
N ARG A 8 -52.93 -39.94 -21.58
CA ARG A 8 -53.97 -39.09 -22.17
C ARG A 8 -53.46 -37.65 -22.29
N LYS A 9 -53.45 -37.12 -23.51
CA LYS A 9 -53.14 -35.72 -23.88
C LYS A 9 -54.46 -35.02 -24.31
N VAL A 10 -54.33 -33.83 -24.91
CA VAL A 10 -55.38 -33.07 -25.64
C VAL A 10 -56.27 -32.15 -24.75
N HIS A 11 -56.55 -30.89 -25.10
CA HIS A 11 -55.73 -29.78 -25.66
C HIS A 11 -56.57 -28.47 -25.74
N TYR A 12 -56.00 -27.32 -25.34
CA TYR A 12 -56.45 -25.93 -25.66
C TYR A 12 -57.87 -25.50 -25.16
N SER A 13 -58.27 -24.22 -25.08
CA SER A 13 -57.80 -22.99 -25.76
C SER A 13 -57.97 -21.66 -24.96
N ILE A 14 -56.95 -20.78 -25.05
CA ILE A 14 -56.97 -19.34 -25.45
C ILE A 14 -58.26 -18.53 -25.08
N ARG A 15 -58.22 -17.44 -24.27
CA ARG A 15 -57.78 -16.06 -24.66
C ARG A 15 -57.69 -15.05 -23.46
N LYS A 16 -56.97 -13.93 -23.69
CA LYS A 16 -56.71 -12.65 -22.94
C LYS A 16 -57.81 -12.15 -21.94
N PHE A 17 -57.58 -11.30 -20.91
CA PHE A 17 -56.75 -10.05 -20.84
C PHE A 17 -56.45 -9.56 -19.38
N SER A 18 -55.44 -8.69 -19.23
CA SER A 18 -55.15 -7.66 -18.17
C SER A 18 -55.11 -7.95 -16.65
N ILE A 19 -53.91 -7.78 -16.07
CA ILE A 19 -53.51 -6.88 -14.94
C ILE A 19 -54.42 -6.78 -13.69
N GLY A 20 -53.87 -7.18 -12.54
CA GLY A 20 -54.31 -6.76 -11.18
C GLY A 20 -53.25 -7.13 -10.13
N VAL A 21 -52.96 -6.24 -9.16
CA VAL A 21 -51.89 -6.40 -8.15
C VAL A 21 -52.46 -6.64 -6.76
N ALA A 22 -52.04 -7.70 -6.07
CA ALA A 22 -51.99 -7.79 -4.60
C ALA A 22 -51.15 -8.99 -4.13
N SER A 23 -50.45 -8.83 -3.00
CA SER A 23 -49.74 -9.93 -2.31
C SER A 23 -50.51 -10.36 -1.06
N VAL A 24 -50.63 -11.67 -0.82
CA VAL A 24 -51.09 -12.22 0.47
C VAL A 24 -50.18 -13.39 0.85
N ALA A 25 -49.73 -13.43 2.11
CA ALA A 25 -48.98 -14.54 2.67
C ALA A 25 -49.91 -15.44 3.50
N VAL A 26 -49.72 -16.75 3.42
CA VAL A 26 -50.37 -17.74 4.30
C VAL A 26 -49.29 -18.65 4.89
N ALA A 27 -49.27 -18.78 6.21
CA ALA A 27 -48.35 -19.67 6.92
C ALA A 27 -49.09 -20.96 7.33
N SER A 28 -48.55 -22.13 6.96
CA SER A 28 -49.12 -23.44 7.31
C SER A 28 -48.04 -24.53 7.41
N LEU A 29 -47.63 -24.86 8.63
CA LEU A 29 -47.23 -26.22 9.07
C LEU A 29 -47.22 -26.19 10.61
N VAL A 30 -48.32 -26.51 11.30
CA VAL A 30 -48.86 -27.87 11.55
C VAL A 30 -47.88 -28.73 12.34
N MET A 31 -48.06 -28.76 13.67
CA MET A 31 -47.70 -29.91 14.50
C MET A 31 -48.81 -30.95 14.39
N GLY A 32 -48.47 -32.24 14.33
CA GLY A 32 -49.43 -33.33 14.21
C GLY A 32 -48.83 -34.68 14.53
N SER A 33 -48.80 -35.04 15.81
CA SER A 33 -48.41 -36.38 16.30
C SER A 33 -49.61 -37.00 17.01
N VAL A 34 -50.26 -37.97 16.37
CA VAL A 34 -51.45 -38.67 16.91
C VAL A 34 -51.02 -39.85 17.79
N VAL A 35 -51.67 -39.96 18.95
CA VAL A 35 -51.48 -41.05 19.92
C VAL A 35 -52.38 -42.24 19.56
N HIS A 36 -51.87 -43.47 19.70
CA HIS A 36 -52.69 -44.68 19.59
C HIS A 36 -53.48 -44.91 20.89
N ALA A 37 -54.73 -45.36 20.77
CA ALA A 37 -55.66 -45.52 21.89
C ALA A 37 -56.12 -46.97 22.08
N THR A 38 -56.47 -47.32 23.32
CA THR A 38 -57.11 -48.60 23.68
C THR A 38 -58.25 -48.39 24.68
N GLU A 39 -59.48 -48.50 24.15
CA GLU A 39 -60.72 -49.01 24.76
C GLU A 39 -61.27 -48.52 26.13
N LYS A 40 -62.55 -48.12 26.11
CA LYS A 40 -63.72 -48.47 26.98
C LYS A 40 -63.53 -48.77 28.50
N GLU A 41 -64.47 -48.47 29.40
CA GLU A 41 -65.88 -48.03 29.26
C GLU A 41 -66.35 -47.09 30.42
N VAL A 42 -67.66 -46.99 30.72
CA VAL A 42 -68.29 -45.83 31.39
C VAL A 42 -68.63 -46.03 32.88
N THR A 43 -68.27 -45.05 33.74
CA THR A 43 -69.15 -44.57 34.84
C THR A 43 -68.75 -43.17 35.37
N THR A 44 -69.66 -42.53 36.10
CA THR A 44 -69.67 -41.08 36.42
C THR A 44 -68.89 -40.69 37.69
N GLN A 45 -68.10 -39.60 37.66
CA GLN A 45 -67.97 -38.64 38.78
C GLN A 45 -67.24 -37.32 38.43
N VAL A 46 -67.58 -36.26 39.20
CA VAL A 46 -66.88 -34.98 39.50
C VAL A 46 -65.95 -34.33 38.46
N ALA A 47 -66.20 -33.05 38.14
CA ALA A 47 -65.32 -32.21 37.32
C ALA A 47 -64.28 -31.44 38.15
N THR A 48 -62.99 -31.58 37.80
CA THR A 48 -61.85 -31.02 38.54
C THR A 48 -61.00 -30.06 37.67
N SER A 49 -60.56 -28.95 38.29
CA SER A 49 -59.37 -28.12 37.94
C SER A 49 -59.14 -27.51 36.55
N SER A 50 -59.79 -27.95 35.46
CA SER A 50 -59.35 -27.68 34.08
C SER A 50 -59.28 -26.20 33.65
N ASN A 51 -60.10 -25.31 34.24
CA ASN A 51 -60.32 -23.97 33.67
C ASN A 51 -59.21 -22.92 33.94
N ARG A 52 -58.31 -23.12 34.92
CA ARG A 52 -57.29 -22.11 35.27
C ARG A 52 -56.21 -21.92 34.20
N ALA A 53 -56.01 -22.88 33.29
CA ALA A 53 -55.01 -22.80 32.22
C ALA A 53 -55.34 -21.78 31.11
N ASN A 54 -56.62 -21.45 30.91
CA ASN A 54 -57.05 -20.54 29.84
C ASN A 54 -56.82 -19.06 30.19
N GLU A 55 -56.98 -18.67 31.46
CA GLU A 55 -56.86 -17.27 31.88
C GLU A 55 -55.41 -16.76 31.78
N SER A 56 -54.43 -17.56 32.18
CA SER A 56 -53.01 -17.20 32.06
C SER A 56 -52.56 -17.10 30.60
N GLN A 57 -53.01 -18.02 29.72
CA GLN A 57 -52.76 -17.90 28.28
C GLN A 57 -53.41 -16.64 27.67
N ALA A 58 -54.62 -16.26 28.12
CA ALA A 58 -55.28 -15.03 27.67
C ALA A 58 -54.54 -13.77 28.13
N GLY A 59 -53.99 -13.77 29.35
CA GLY A 59 -53.12 -12.70 29.85
C GLY A 59 -51.83 -12.55 29.05
N HIS A 60 -51.12 -13.67 28.81
CA HIS A 60 -49.89 -13.70 28.00
C HIS A 60 -50.10 -13.23 26.56
N ARG A 61 -51.21 -13.62 25.91
CA ARG A 61 -51.55 -13.13 24.56
C ARG A 61 -51.72 -11.61 24.54
N LYS A 62 -52.52 -11.05 25.45
CA LYS A 62 -52.72 -9.59 25.54
C LYS A 62 -51.42 -8.83 25.83
N ALA A 63 -50.56 -9.35 26.69
CA ALA A 63 -49.25 -8.75 26.96
C ALA A 63 -48.31 -8.79 25.74
N ALA A 64 -48.32 -9.89 24.98
CA ALA A 64 -47.55 -10.00 23.74
C ALA A 64 -48.09 -9.09 22.62
N GLU A 65 -49.43 -8.96 22.51
CA GLU A 65 -50.12 -8.07 21.58
C GLU A 65 -49.80 -6.60 21.88
N GLN A 66 -49.81 -6.18 23.15
CA GLN A 66 -49.41 -4.81 23.55
C GLN A 66 -47.93 -4.51 23.29
N PHE A 67 -47.05 -5.52 23.42
CA PHE A 67 -45.64 -5.36 23.02
C PHE A 67 -45.53 -5.11 21.51
N ASP A 68 -46.21 -5.93 20.70
CA ASP A 68 -46.18 -5.79 19.23
C ASP A 68 -46.85 -4.50 18.76
N GLU A 69 -47.88 -4.03 19.46
CA GLU A 69 -48.53 -2.74 19.20
C GLU A 69 -47.64 -1.55 19.54
N TYR A 70 -46.89 -1.58 20.65
CA TYR A 70 -45.91 -0.53 20.96
C TYR A 70 -44.75 -0.49 19.96
N ILE A 71 -44.26 -1.64 19.51
CA ILE A 71 -43.28 -1.72 18.40
C ILE A 71 -43.88 -1.17 17.10
N LYS A 72 -45.18 -1.34 16.86
CA LYS A 72 -45.89 -0.87 15.67
C LYS A 72 -46.18 0.64 15.69
N THR A 73 -46.46 1.25 16.85
CA THR A 73 -46.67 2.71 16.97
C THR A 73 -45.36 3.50 16.85
N MET A 74 -44.24 2.91 17.29
CA MET A 74 -42.88 3.44 17.09
C MET A 74 -42.44 3.46 15.61
N ILE A 75 -43.20 2.85 14.68
CA ILE A 75 -42.77 2.55 13.31
C ILE A 75 -43.83 2.97 12.27
N GLN A 76 -43.69 4.20 11.75
CA GLN A 76 -43.93 4.45 10.32
C GLN A 76 -42.75 4.00 9.43
N LEU A 77 -41.65 3.53 10.04
CA LEU A 77 -40.40 3.09 9.41
C LEU A 77 -40.51 1.72 8.72
N ASP A 78 -41.31 1.70 7.65
CA ASP A 78 -41.25 0.81 6.50
C ASP A 78 -40.92 -0.68 6.75
N ARG A 79 -41.95 -1.44 7.14
CA ARG A 79 -41.89 -2.90 7.34
C ARG A 79 -41.53 -3.73 6.09
N ARG A 80 -41.25 -3.10 4.93
CA ARG A 80 -40.79 -3.77 3.70
C ARG A 80 -39.31 -4.19 3.78
N LYS A 81 -38.50 -3.62 4.69
CA LYS A 81 -37.05 -3.91 4.82
C LYS A 81 -36.72 -5.06 5.78
N HIS A 82 -37.44 -6.18 5.66
CA HIS A 82 -37.42 -7.27 6.65
C HIS A 82 -36.02 -7.88 6.89
N THR A 83 -35.17 -7.93 5.88
CA THR A 83 -33.83 -8.56 5.93
C THR A 83 -32.79 -7.73 6.70
N GLN A 84 -32.86 -6.39 6.63
CA GLN A 84 -31.91 -5.50 7.32
C GLN A 84 -32.09 -5.51 8.85
N ASN A 85 -33.25 -5.95 9.33
CA ASN A 85 -33.63 -5.85 10.74
C ASN A 85 -33.18 -7.05 11.61
N PHE A 86 -32.40 -8.02 11.11
CA PHE A 86 -32.12 -9.27 11.84
C PHE A 86 -31.55 -9.06 13.27
N ALA A 87 -30.53 -8.20 13.42
CA ALA A 87 -29.94 -7.91 14.74
C ALA A 87 -30.91 -7.16 15.68
N LEU A 88 -31.70 -6.23 15.13
CA LEU A 88 -32.73 -5.51 15.87
C LEU A 88 -33.86 -6.47 16.31
N ASN A 89 -34.32 -7.33 15.40
CA ASN A 89 -35.33 -8.36 15.67
C ASN A 89 -34.87 -9.34 16.74
N ILE A 90 -33.61 -9.82 16.71
CA ILE A 90 -33.05 -10.65 17.80
C ILE A 90 -33.09 -9.89 19.13
N LYS A 91 -32.68 -8.61 19.16
CA LYS A 91 -32.66 -7.80 20.38
C LYS A 91 -34.07 -7.58 20.93
N LEU A 92 -35.03 -7.22 20.07
CA LEU A 92 -36.44 -7.04 20.42
C LEU A 92 -37.10 -8.36 20.85
N SER A 93 -36.80 -9.49 20.20
CA SER A 93 -37.30 -10.81 20.61
C SER A 93 -36.76 -11.24 21.97
N ARG A 94 -35.49 -10.94 22.29
CA ARG A 94 -34.93 -11.15 23.65
C ARG A 94 -35.65 -10.29 24.69
N ILE A 95 -35.82 -8.99 24.44
CA ILE A 95 -36.57 -8.09 25.33
C ILE A 95 -38.02 -8.58 25.53
N LYS A 96 -38.70 -9.02 24.46
CA LYS A 96 -40.05 -9.61 24.54
C LYS A 96 -40.08 -10.89 25.38
N THR A 97 -39.06 -11.73 25.24
CA THR A 97 -38.95 -13.01 25.98
C THR A 97 -38.71 -12.75 27.47
N GLU A 98 -37.83 -11.82 27.82
CA GLU A 98 -37.56 -11.45 29.21
C GLU A 98 -38.75 -10.71 29.85
N TYR A 99 -39.46 -9.87 29.10
CA TYR A 99 -40.72 -9.26 29.56
C TYR A 99 -41.76 -10.33 29.91
N LEU A 100 -42.04 -11.27 28.99
CA LEU A 100 -42.99 -12.36 29.22
C LEU A 100 -42.54 -13.33 30.33
N ARG A 101 -41.23 -13.54 30.51
CA ARG A 101 -40.67 -14.29 31.66
C ARG A 101 -40.92 -13.59 32.99
N LYS A 102 -40.61 -12.29 33.10
CA LYS A 102 -40.88 -11.50 34.32
C LYS A 102 -42.39 -11.51 34.68
N LEU A 103 -43.25 -11.43 33.66
CA LEU A 103 -44.72 -11.55 33.78
C LEU A 103 -45.21 -12.94 34.24
N ASN A 104 -44.37 -13.98 34.14
CA ASN A 104 -44.68 -15.34 34.58
C ASN A 104 -44.22 -15.63 36.03
N VAL A 105 -43.46 -14.71 36.65
CA VAL A 105 -42.92 -14.84 38.02
C VAL A 105 -43.73 -14.00 39.02
N LEU A 106 -44.44 -12.98 38.54
CA LEU A 106 -45.33 -12.14 39.34
C LEU A 106 -46.79 -12.50 39.09
N GLU A 107 -47.55 -12.94 40.10
CA GLU A 107 -49.02 -13.10 40.02
C GLU A 107 -49.78 -11.75 40.00
N GLU A 108 -49.13 -10.67 39.56
CA GLU A 108 -49.72 -9.34 39.37
C GLU A 108 -50.73 -9.36 38.21
N LYS A 109 -52.01 -9.20 38.53
CA LYS A 109 -53.11 -9.19 37.56
C LYS A 109 -52.99 -8.01 36.59
N SER A 110 -52.58 -8.30 35.36
CA SER A 110 -53.01 -7.59 34.13
C SER A 110 -53.11 -6.06 34.23
N LYS A 111 -52.02 -5.38 34.61
CA LYS A 111 -51.93 -3.92 34.48
C LYS A 111 -51.71 -3.59 33.01
N ALA A 112 -52.60 -2.81 32.42
CA ALA A 112 -52.83 -2.77 30.97
C ALA A 112 -51.81 -1.96 30.13
N GLU A 113 -50.59 -1.77 30.63
CA GLU A 113 -49.55 -1.01 29.93
C GLU A 113 -48.18 -1.70 30.00
N LEU A 114 -47.38 -1.57 28.93
CA LEU A 114 -45.97 -1.97 28.96
C LEU A 114 -45.20 -1.18 30.06
N PRO A 115 -44.40 -1.84 30.91
CA PRO A 115 -43.57 -1.17 31.92
C PRO A 115 -42.64 -0.12 31.32
N SER A 116 -42.42 0.97 32.05
CA SER A 116 -41.56 2.09 31.62
C SER A 116 -40.09 1.70 31.45
N GLU A 117 -39.63 0.66 32.16
CA GLU A 117 -38.30 0.05 31.98
C GLU A 117 -38.20 -0.66 30.61
N THR A 118 -39.16 -1.53 30.29
CA THR A 118 -39.22 -2.25 29.00
C THR A 118 -39.37 -1.28 27.82
N LYS A 119 -40.14 -0.20 27.97
CA LYS A 119 -40.24 0.88 26.97
C LYS A 119 -38.86 1.50 26.69
N LYS A 120 -38.11 1.90 27.73
CA LYS A 120 -36.75 2.45 27.59
C LYS A 120 -35.75 1.48 26.93
N GLU A 121 -35.83 0.18 27.21
CA GLU A 121 -34.97 -0.82 26.55
C GLU A 121 -35.25 -0.92 25.04
N ILE A 122 -36.53 -0.83 24.66
CA ILE A 122 -36.97 -0.78 23.25
C ILE A 122 -36.47 0.52 22.59
N ASP A 123 -36.71 1.67 23.21
CA ASP A 123 -36.27 2.99 22.70
C ASP A 123 -34.75 3.02 22.45
N ALA A 124 -33.97 2.54 23.41
CA ALA A 124 -32.52 2.46 23.31
C ALA A 124 -32.03 1.48 22.23
N ALA A 125 -32.81 0.41 21.93
CA ALA A 125 -32.53 -0.46 20.79
C ALA A 125 -32.78 0.23 19.45
N PHE A 126 -33.83 1.04 19.34
CA PHE A 126 -34.13 1.80 18.12
C PHE A 126 -33.14 2.95 17.85
N GLU A 127 -32.75 3.72 18.86
CA GLU A 127 -31.77 4.81 18.67
C GLU A 127 -30.39 4.28 18.27
N GLN A 128 -29.95 3.14 18.82
CA GLN A 128 -28.73 2.50 18.38
C GLN A 128 -28.82 2.02 16.91
N PHE A 129 -29.94 1.44 16.49
CA PHE A 129 -30.16 1.03 15.11
C PHE A 129 -30.16 2.23 14.12
N LYS A 130 -30.77 3.37 14.49
CA LYS A 130 -30.72 4.62 13.70
C LYS A 130 -29.29 5.14 13.57
N LYS A 131 -28.52 5.13 14.66
CA LYS A 131 -27.12 5.57 14.73
C LYS A 131 -26.22 4.73 13.84
N ASP A 132 -26.35 3.41 13.87
CA ASP A 132 -25.56 2.50 13.03
C ASP A 132 -25.94 2.62 11.54
N THR A 133 -27.24 2.71 11.22
CA THR A 133 -27.71 2.92 9.83
C THR A 133 -27.17 4.21 9.21
N ASN A 134 -27.07 5.29 10.00
CA ASN A 134 -26.50 6.56 9.52
C ASN A 134 -24.97 6.53 9.35
N ARG A 135 -24.27 5.60 10.03
CA ARG A 135 -22.81 5.44 9.92
C ARG A 135 -22.41 4.97 8.52
N THR A 136 -23.12 4.00 7.95
CA THR A 136 -22.86 3.44 6.61
C THR A 136 -23.12 4.45 5.48
N LYS A 137 -24.09 5.37 5.64
CA LYS A 137 -24.30 6.45 4.66
C LYS A 137 -23.15 7.47 4.66
N LYS A 138 -22.52 7.70 5.81
CA LYS A 138 -21.40 8.64 5.95
C LYS A 138 -20.12 8.13 5.27
N THR A 139 -19.86 6.82 5.29
CA THR A 139 -18.65 6.24 4.68
C THR A 139 -18.65 6.29 3.16
N VAL A 140 -19.81 6.06 2.51
CA VAL A 140 -19.94 6.17 1.04
C VAL A 140 -19.58 7.58 0.55
N ALA A 141 -20.15 8.62 1.16
CA ALA A 141 -19.89 10.01 0.78
C ALA A 141 -18.43 10.43 1.01
N GLU A 142 -17.77 9.87 2.01
CA GLU A 142 -16.33 10.10 2.26
C GLU A 142 -15.46 9.45 1.18
N ALA A 143 -15.80 8.24 0.72
CA ALA A 143 -15.13 7.57 -0.40
C ALA A 143 -15.33 8.33 -1.73
N GLU A 144 -16.52 8.86 -2.00
CA GLU A 144 -16.78 9.70 -3.18
C GLU A 144 -15.91 10.97 -3.20
N LYS A 145 -15.77 11.64 -2.05
CA LYS A 145 -14.88 12.80 -1.92
C LYS A 145 -13.42 12.43 -2.23
N LYS A 146 -12.95 11.27 -1.75
CA LYS A 146 -11.57 10.77 -2.00
C LYS A 146 -11.32 10.47 -3.49
N VAL A 147 -12.31 9.96 -4.22
CA VAL A 147 -12.24 9.78 -5.68
C VAL A 147 -12.11 11.11 -6.42
N GLU A 148 -12.91 12.12 -6.06
CA GLU A 148 -12.83 13.45 -6.70
C GLU A 148 -11.53 14.20 -6.38
N GLU A 149 -10.94 13.98 -5.21
CA GLU A 149 -9.61 14.53 -4.89
C GLU A 149 -8.51 13.88 -5.75
N ALA A 150 -8.51 12.54 -5.88
CA ALA A 150 -7.57 11.82 -6.73
C ALA A 150 -7.68 12.26 -8.21
N LYS A 151 -8.91 12.39 -8.75
CA LYS A 151 -9.15 12.89 -10.11
C LYS A 151 -8.57 14.27 -10.35
N LYS A 152 -8.64 15.18 -9.36
CA LYS A 152 -8.05 16.52 -9.43
C LYS A 152 -6.53 16.47 -9.48
N LYS A 153 -5.89 15.60 -8.69
CA LYS A 153 -4.44 15.37 -8.71
C LYS A 153 -3.98 14.82 -10.06
N ALA A 154 -4.62 13.78 -10.59
CA ALA A 154 -4.32 13.25 -11.92
C ALA A 154 -4.52 14.27 -13.06
N LYS A 155 -5.56 15.11 -12.98
CA LYS A 155 -5.76 16.21 -13.95
C LYS A 155 -4.68 17.28 -13.84
N ALA A 156 -4.24 17.63 -12.62
CA ALA A 156 -3.16 18.60 -12.42
C ALA A 156 -1.83 18.09 -12.98
N GLN A 157 -1.47 16.82 -12.69
CA GLN A 157 -0.27 16.19 -13.25
C GLN A 157 -0.31 16.15 -14.78
N LYS A 158 -1.45 15.77 -15.39
CA LYS A 158 -1.58 15.73 -16.85
C LYS A 158 -1.38 17.10 -17.52
N GLU A 159 -1.83 18.16 -16.86
CA GLU A 159 -1.68 19.55 -17.31
C GLU A 159 -0.22 20.04 -17.12
N GLU A 160 0.46 19.60 -16.06
CA GLU A 160 1.88 19.86 -15.82
C GLU A 160 2.78 19.13 -16.83
N ASP A 161 2.56 17.83 -17.03
CA ASP A 161 3.21 17.01 -18.06
C ASP A 161 3.11 17.66 -19.46
N HIS A 162 1.92 18.13 -19.83
CA HIS A 162 1.69 18.74 -21.15
C HIS A 162 2.41 20.09 -21.32
N ARG A 163 2.68 20.83 -20.23
CA ARG A 163 3.46 22.07 -20.27
C ARG A 163 4.97 21.82 -20.24
N ASN A 164 5.42 20.83 -19.48
CA ASN A 164 6.83 20.49 -19.33
C ASN A 164 7.38 19.65 -20.51
N TYR A 165 6.54 18.80 -21.11
CA TYR A 165 6.91 17.85 -22.17
C TYR A 165 5.96 17.92 -23.40
N PRO A 166 5.78 19.09 -24.05
CA PRO A 166 4.76 19.31 -25.09
C PRO A 166 4.93 18.49 -26.38
N THR A 167 6.07 17.81 -26.56
CA THR A 167 6.37 16.95 -27.72
C THR A 167 6.34 15.44 -27.38
N ASN A 168 5.94 15.06 -26.16
CA ASN A 168 5.95 13.68 -25.71
C ASN A 168 4.66 12.93 -26.06
N THR A 169 4.79 11.78 -26.74
CA THR A 169 3.67 10.89 -27.13
C THR A 169 3.33 9.81 -26.10
N TYR A 170 4.10 9.71 -25.01
CA TYR A 170 3.90 8.73 -23.94
C TYR A 170 3.56 9.42 -22.61
N LYS A 171 2.83 8.74 -21.72
CA LYS A 171 2.58 9.26 -20.36
C LYS A 171 3.87 9.31 -19.55
N THR A 172 4.00 10.28 -18.64
CA THR A 172 5.01 10.20 -17.59
C THR A 172 4.64 9.09 -16.60
N LEU A 173 5.64 8.63 -15.84
CA LEU A 173 5.40 7.69 -14.74
C LEU A 173 4.57 8.34 -13.62
N GLU A 174 4.69 9.66 -13.44
CA GLU A 174 3.99 10.43 -12.42
C GLU A 174 2.49 10.53 -12.73
N LEU A 175 2.12 10.75 -14.00
CA LEU A 175 0.74 10.67 -14.47
C LEU A 175 0.21 9.22 -14.42
N GLU A 176 1.03 8.23 -14.74
CA GLU A 176 0.64 6.81 -14.65
C GLU A 176 0.34 6.39 -13.19
N ILE A 177 1.15 6.84 -12.23
CA ILE A 177 0.89 6.69 -10.79
C ILE A 177 -0.41 7.41 -10.39
N ALA A 178 -0.57 8.68 -10.76
CA ALA A 178 -1.74 9.47 -10.38
C ALA A 178 -3.06 8.95 -10.98
N GLU A 179 -3.04 8.38 -12.19
CA GLU A 179 -4.19 7.67 -12.78
C GLU A 179 -4.45 6.33 -12.07
N SER A 180 -3.41 5.58 -11.69
CA SER A 180 -3.57 4.31 -10.96
C SER A 180 -4.20 4.53 -9.58
N ASP A 181 -3.81 5.59 -8.88
CA ASP A 181 -4.42 6.04 -7.61
C ASP A 181 -5.92 6.34 -7.78
N VAL A 182 -6.33 6.94 -8.90
CA VAL A 182 -7.75 7.15 -9.23
C VAL A 182 -8.50 5.83 -9.38
N GLU A 183 -7.91 4.82 -10.03
CA GLU A 183 -8.53 3.49 -10.15
C GLU A 183 -8.59 2.73 -8.82
N VAL A 184 -7.57 2.86 -7.95
CA VAL A 184 -7.61 2.33 -6.58
C VAL A 184 -8.77 2.97 -5.80
N LYS A 185 -8.91 4.30 -5.81
CA LYS A 185 -10.00 4.97 -5.08
C LYS A 185 -11.38 4.65 -5.68
N LYS A 186 -11.50 4.46 -7.00
CA LYS A 186 -12.73 3.97 -7.64
C LYS A 186 -13.10 2.57 -7.17
N ALA A 187 -12.13 1.64 -7.11
CA ALA A 187 -12.37 0.27 -6.64
C ALA A 187 -12.74 0.24 -5.15
N GLU A 188 -12.10 1.07 -4.30
CA GLU A 188 -12.49 1.21 -2.90
C GLU A 188 -13.91 1.79 -2.74
N LEU A 189 -14.30 2.75 -3.57
CA LEU A 189 -15.66 3.28 -3.62
C LEU A 189 -16.68 2.23 -4.12
N GLU A 190 -16.30 1.38 -5.06
CA GLU A 190 -17.13 0.28 -5.57
C GLU A 190 -17.37 -0.77 -4.48
N LEU A 191 -16.31 -1.20 -3.77
CA LEU A 191 -16.42 -2.07 -2.60
C LEU A 191 -17.32 -1.47 -1.53
N VAL A 192 -17.07 -0.23 -1.10
CA VAL A 192 -17.90 0.47 -0.09
C VAL A 192 -19.35 0.66 -0.56
N LYS A 193 -19.62 0.66 -1.87
CA LYS A 193 -20.98 0.66 -2.43
C LYS A 193 -21.62 -0.73 -2.46
N GLU A 194 -20.89 -1.80 -2.78
CA GLU A 194 -21.38 -3.18 -2.67
C GLU A 194 -21.69 -3.56 -1.21
N GLU A 195 -20.79 -3.21 -0.27
CA GLU A 195 -21.00 -3.39 1.18
C GLU A 195 -22.22 -2.61 1.72
N ALA A 196 -22.56 -1.48 1.09
CA ALA A 196 -23.72 -0.66 1.44
C ALA A 196 -25.04 -1.09 0.75
N LYS A 197 -25.03 -2.11 -0.14
CA LYS A 197 -26.25 -2.62 -0.76
C LYS A 197 -27.10 -3.45 0.19
N GLU A 198 -28.40 -3.42 -0.05
CA GLU A 198 -29.40 -4.07 0.79
C GLU A 198 -29.42 -5.60 0.65
N SER A 199 -28.99 -6.13 -0.50
CA SER A 199 -28.67 -7.54 -0.71
C SER A 199 -27.16 -7.73 -0.65
N ARG A 200 -26.63 -8.20 0.48
CA ARG A 200 -25.21 -8.54 0.61
C ARG A 200 -24.91 -9.77 -0.25
N ASP A 201 -24.18 -9.56 -1.34
CA ASP A 201 -23.73 -10.59 -2.25
C ASP A 201 -22.25 -10.85 -1.95
N ASP A 202 -21.97 -11.85 -1.12
CA ASP A 202 -20.62 -12.14 -0.63
C ASP A 202 -19.67 -12.62 -1.73
N GLU A 203 -20.18 -13.02 -2.91
CA GLU A 203 -19.34 -13.29 -4.08
C GLU A 203 -18.93 -11.99 -4.77
N LYS A 204 -19.86 -11.05 -4.99
CA LYS A 204 -19.53 -9.72 -5.50
C LYS A 204 -18.63 -8.91 -4.57
N ILE A 205 -18.80 -9.03 -3.25
CA ILE A 205 -17.92 -8.37 -2.28
C ILE A 205 -16.50 -8.92 -2.41
N LYS A 206 -16.32 -10.26 -2.46
CA LYS A 206 -14.99 -10.87 -2.71
C LYS A 206 -14.38 -10.47 -4.05
N GLN A 207 -15.21 -10.35 -5.10
CA GLN A 207 -14.76 -9.84 -6.41
C GLN A 207 -14.31 -8.36 -6.31
N ALA A 208 -15.00 -7.52 -5.53
CA ALA A 208 -14.62 -6.12 -5.29
C ALA A 208 -13.38 -6.00 -4.40
N GLU A 209 -13.24 -6.82 -3.36
CA GLU A 209 -12.03 -6.92 -2.52
C GLU A 209 -10.80 -7.30 -3.37
N ALA A 210 -10.89 -8.36 -4.17
CA ALA A 210 -9.83 -8.78 -5.07
C ALA A 210 -9.51 -7.73 -6.15
N LYS A 211 -10.50 -6.96 -6.60
CA LYS A 211 -10.32 -5.83 -7.53
C LYS A 211 -9.56 -4.67 -6.87
N VAL A 212 -9.85 -4.36 -5.61
CA VAL A 212 -9.11 -3.38 -4.79
C VAL A 212 -7.67 -3.82 -4.56
N GLU A 213 -7.45 -5.09 -4.19
CA GLU A 213 -6.11 -5.66 -3.97
C GLU A 213 -5.27 -5.64 -5.25
N SER A 214 -5.83 -6.11 -6.36
CA SER A 214 -5.20 -6.09 -7.68
C SER A 214 -4.77 -4.68 -8.10
N LYS A 215 -5.65 -3.68 -7.93
CA LYS A 215 -5.32 -2.28 -8.24
C LYS A 215 -4.29 -1.68 -7.30
N LYS A 216 -4.28 -2.06 -6.01
CA LYS A 216 -3.22 -1.65 -5.07
C LYS A 216 -1.87 -2.23 -5.46
N ALA A 217 -1.80 -3.50 -5.85
CA ALA A 217 -0.57 -4.14 -6.33
C ALA A 217 -0.04 -3.46 -7.61
N GLU A 218 -0.92 -3.02 -8.51
CA GLU A 218 -0.56 -2.25 -9.70
C GLU A 218 0.01 -0.86 -9.35
N ALA A 219 -0.62 -0.11 -8.44
CA ALA A 219 -0.09 1.17 -7.95
C ALA A 219 1.26 1.01 -7.22
N THR A 220 1.39 0.04 -6.31
CA THR A 220 2.66 -0.25 -5.61
C THR A 220 3.79 -0.63 -6.57
N ARG A 221 3.48 -1.32 -7.68
CA ARG A 221 4.48 -1.61 -8.72
C ARG A 221 4.99 -0.35 -9.40
N LEU A 222 4.14 0.64 -9.66
CA LEU A 222 4.55 1.90 -10.30
C LEU A 222 5.42 2.75 -9.36
N GLU A 223 5.06 2.85 -8.07
CA GLU A 223 5.88 3.60 -7.09
C GLU A 223 7.24 2.91 -6.85
N ASN A 224 7.31 1.57 -6.89
CA ASN A 224 8.59 0.85 -6.87
C ASN A 224 9.45 1.18 -8.10
N ILE A 225 8.87 1.22 -9.32
CA ILE A 225 9.59 1.60 -10.55
C ILE A 225 10.12 3.03 -10.46
N LYS A 226 9.37 3.96 -9.86
CA LYS A 226 9.82 5.33 -9.61
C LYS A 226 11.00 5.35 -8.61
N THR A 227 10.81 4.71 -7.46
CA THR A 227 11.82 4.59 -6.40
C THR A 227 13.14 4.00 -6.92
N ASP A 228 13.09 3.00 -7.79
CA ASP A 228 14.29 2.37 -8.36
C ASP A 228 14.93 3.20 -9.48
N ARG A 229 14.16 4.02 -10.21
CA ARG A 229 14.71 5.03 -11.13
C ARG A 229 15.45 6.14 -10.38
N GLU A 230 14.88 6.65 -9.28
CA GLU A 230 15.51 7.68 -8.45
C GLU A 230 16.86 7.21 -7.89
N LYS A 231 16.93 5.97 -7.35
CA LYS A 231 18.20 5.34 -6.92
C LYS A 231 19.21 5.22 -8.07
N ALA A 232 18.76 4.79 -9.26
CA ALA A 232 19.64 4.63 -10.42
C ALA A 232 20.18 5.98 -10.92
N GLU A 233 19.39 7.04 -10.87
CA GLU A 233 19.82 8.39 -11.21
C GLU A 233 20.79 8.96 -10.17
N GLU A 234 20.56 8.72 -8.88
CA GLU A 234 21.50 9.11 -7.81
C GLU A 234 22.84 8.39 -7.96
N GLU A 235 22.83 7.07 -8.24
CA GLU A 235 24.07 6.34 -8.49
C GLU A 235 24.78 6.82 -9.77
N ALA A 236 24.03 7.15 -10.82
CA ALA A 236 24.57 7.74 -12.04
C ALA A 236 25.25 9.11 -11.77
N LYS A 237 24.65 9.97 -10.95
CA LYS A 237 25.25 11.25 -10.51
C LYS A 237 26.54 11.02 -9.72
N ARG A 238 26.52 10.18 -8.69
CA ARG A 238 27.72 9.81 -7.91
C ARG A 238 28.85 9.23 -8.79
N ARG A 239 28.51 8.38 -9.78
CA ARG A 239 29.47 7.83 -10.76
C ARG A 239 29.99 8.89 -11.74
N ALA A 240 29.21 9.91 -12.09
CA ALA A 240 29.65 11.03 -12.92
C ALA A 240 30.59 11.98 -12.17
N GLU A 241 30.27 12.30 -10.91
CA GLU A 241 31.12 13.11 -10.02
C GLU A 241 32.48 12.41 -9.74
N ALA A 242 32.46 11.10 -9.51
CA ALA A 242 33.69 10.31 -9.35
C ALA A 242 34.60 10.39 -10.60
N LYS A 243 34.03 10.24 -11.80
CA LYS A 243 34.76 10.39 -13.07
C LYS A 243 35.28 11.81 -13.29
N LEU A 244 34.51 12.83 -12.90
CA LEU A 244 34.94 14.23 -12.98
C LEU A 244 36.15 14.48 -12.06
N LYS A 245 36.12 13.95 -10.84
CA LYS A 245 37.22 14.04 -9.88
C LYS A 245 38.48 13.31 -10.37
N GLU A 246 38.33 12.09 -10.90
CA GLU A 246 39.42 11.31 -11.50
C GLU A 246 40.06 12.04 -12.71
N ALA A 247 39.26 12.71 -13.53
CA ALA A 247 39.74 13.52 -14.64
C ALA A 247 40.51 14.77 -14.16
N VAL A 248 40.07 15.42 -13.09
CA VAL A 248 40.79 16.55 -12.47
C VAL A 248 42.14 16.09 -11.90
N GLU A 249 42.20 14.98 -11.17
CA GLU A 249 43.46 14.45 -10.63
C GLU A 249 44.46 14.08 -11.74
N LYS A 250 44.00 13.51 -12.86
CA LYS A 250 44.85 13.21 -14.04
C LYS A 250 45.36 14.47 -14.75
N ASN A 251 44.58 15.55 -14.76
CA ASN A 251 45.02 16.85 -15.30
C ASN A 251 46.03 17.55 -14.37
N VAL A 252 45.95 17.36 -13.05
CA VAL A 252 46.99 17.83 -12.11
C VAL A 252 48.29 17.04 -12.32
N ALA A 253 48.21 15.71 -12.35
CA ALA A 253 49.37 14.83 -12.52
C ALA A 253 50.14 15.02 -13.84
N THR A 254 49.50 15.59 -14.86
CA THR A 254 50.15 15.90 -16.16
C THR A 254 50.75 17.30 -16.24
N SER A 255 50.61 18.14 -15.20
CA SER A 255 51.11 19.53 -15.19
C SER A 255 52.55 19.69 -14.68
N GLU A 256 53.09 18.74 -13.90
CA GLU A 256 54.41 18.89 -13.26
C GLU A 256 55.64 18.55 -14.15
N GLN A 257 55.43 18.04 -15.38
CA GLN A 257 56.55 17.65 -16.28
C GLN A 257 56.49 18.37 -17.63
N GLY A 258 56.97 19.62 -17.67
CA GLY A 258 56.89 20.46 -18.87
C GLY A 258 58.04 21.44 -19.12
N LYS A 259 59.17 20.97 -19.68
CA LYS A 259 60.05 21.80 -20.55
C LYS A 259 60.58 21.00 -21.75
N PRO A 260 60.85 21.63 -22.91
CA PRO A 260 60.53 20.97 -24.19
C PRO A 260 61.73 20.72 -25.14
N LYS A 261 61.73 19.54 -25.77
CA LYS A 261 62.39 19.16 -27.05
C LYS A 261 61.55 18.03 -27.69
N GLY A 262 61.51 17.78 -28.99
CA GLY A 262 62.06 18.52 -30.13
C GLY A 262 61.94 17.71 -31.45
N ARG A 263 61.23 18.26 -32.45
CA ARG A 263 61.16 17.89 -33.88
C ARG A 263 61.93 16.64 -34.37
N ALA A 264 61.20 15.59 -34.77
CA ALA A 264 61.69 14.52 -35.68
C ALA A 264 60.55 13.98 -36.58
N LYS A 265 60.88 13.29 -37.69
CA LYS A 265 59.92 12.77 -38.71
C LYS A 265 60.44 11.48 -39.36
N ARG A 266 59.54 10.60 -39.83
CA ARG A 266 59.73 9.28 -40.52
C ARG A 266 60.01 8.07 -39.62
N GLY A 267 59.48 6.90 -40.00
CA GLY A 267 59.80 5.58 -39.40
C GLY A 267 58.68 4.52 -39.49
N VAL A 268 58.54 3.85 -40.64
CA VAL A 268 57.73 2.63 -40.92
C VAL A 268 58.53 1.85 -41.99
N PRO A 269 58.59 0.50 -42.07
CA PRO A 269 57.87 -0.58 -41.36
C PRO A 269 58.80 -1.58 -40.62
N GLY A 270 58.31 -2.78 -40.26
CA GLY A 270 59.14 -3.95 -39.92
C GLY A 270 58.33 -5.12 -39.31
N GLU A 271 58.48 -6.34 -39.84
CA GLU A 271 57.75 -7.56 -39.45
C GLU A 271 58.73 -8.74 -39.24
N GLN A 272 58.32 -9.73 -38.42
CA GLN A 272 58.64 -11.18 -38.47
C GLN A 272 59.32 -11.88 -37.26
N ALA A 273 58.72 -13.03 -36.92
CA ALA A 273 59.29 -14.34 -36.55
C ALA A 273 60.11 -14.61 -35.25
N THR A 274 59.81 -15.77 -34.69
CA THR A 274 60.51 -16.62 -33.68
C THR A 274 61.65 -17.46 -34.36
N PRO A 275 62.58 -18.23 -33.70
CA PRO A 275 62.30 -19.18 -32.59
C PRO A 275 63.43 -19.64 -31.61
N ASP A 276 63.06 -20.64 -30.78
CA ASP A 276 63.82 -21.78 -30.20
C ASP A 276 64.88 -21.67 -29.09
N LYS A 277 64.58 -22.36 -27.97
CA LYS A 277 65.35 -23.44 -27.27
C LYS A 277 64.54 -23.93 -26.04
N LYS A 278 64.35 -25.24 -25.73
CA LYS A 278 65.27 -26.34 -25.37
C LYS A 278 66.19 -26.02 -24.17
N GLU A 279 66.44 -26.89 -23.18
CA GLU A 279 66.01 -28.27 -22.85
C GLU A 279 66.51 -28.60 -21.41
N ASN A 280 65.91 -29.56 -20.67
CA ASN A 280 66.59 -30.47 -19.71
C ASN A 280 65.60 -31.35 -18.91
N ASP A 281 65.88 -32.66 -18.85
CA ASP A 281 65.22 -33.67 -18.00
C ASP A 281 66.14 -34.14 -16.87
N ALA A 282 65.57 -34.68 -15.78
CA ALA A 282 66.27 -35.56 -14.83
C ALA A 282 65.30 -36.55 -14.16
N LYS A 283 65.69 -37.84 -14.06
CA LYS A 283 64.85 -38.97 -13.59
C LYS A 283 65.11 -39.41 -12.14
N SER A 284 64.06 -39.93 -11.50
CA SER A 284 64.03 -41.20 -10.72
C SER A 284 62.53 -41.53 -10.47
N SER A 285 61.94 -42.69 -10.78
CA SER A 285 62.26 -44.10 -10.44
C SER A 285 62.05 -44.38 -8.92
N ASP A 286 61.33 -45.43 -8.47
CA ASP A 286 60.71 -46.56 -9.19
C ASP A 286 59.58 -47.29 -8.40
N SER A 287 58.98 -48.33 -9.01
CA SER A 287 58.27 -49.51 -8.46
C SER A 287 56.79 -49.41 -7.99
N SER A 288 55.96 -50.48 -8.01
CA SER A 288 55.85 -51.66 -8.92
C SER A 288 54.63 -52.54 -8.55
N VAL A 289 53.97 -53.20 -9.52
CA VAL A 289 52.93 -54.27 -9.34
C VAL A 289 51.61 -53.78 -8.68
N GLY A 290 50.40 -54.26 -9.00
CA GLY A 290 49.92 -55.19 -10.04
C GLY A 290 48.62 -55.92 -9.64
N GLU A 291 47.98 -56.62 -10.59
CA GLU A 291 46.86 -57.58 -10.40
C GLU A 291 45.41 -57.05 -10.25
N GLU A 292 44.44 -57.98 -10.25
CA GLU A 292 43.17 -57.99 -10.98
C GLU A 292 41.97 -57.08 -10.58
N ALA A 293 41.35 -56.54 -11.63
CA ALA A 293 39.92 -56.34 -11.91
C ALA A 293 38.82 -56.67 -10.88
N LEU A 294 38.04 -55.64 -10.49
CA LEU A 294 36.56 -55.66 -10.48
C LEU A 294 35.99 -54.30 -10.98
N PRO A 295 34.82 -54.26 -11.66
CA PRO A 295 34.31 -53.04 -12.27
C PRO A 295 33.42 -52.19 -11.33
N SER A 296 33.93 -51.06 -10.85
CA SER A 296 33.15 -50.12 -10.01
C SER A 296 32.19 -49.23 -10.84
N PRO A 297 30.98 -48.86 -10.34
CA PRO A 297 29.89 -48.38 -11.21
C PRO A 297 29.90 -46.88 -11.61
N SER A 298 30.89 -46.10 -11.18
CA SER A 298 30.73 -44.64 -10.99
C SER A 298 30.96 -43.72 -12.20
N LEU A 299 31.20 -44.25 -13.41
CA LEU A 299 31.44 -43.44 -14.63
C LEU A 299 30.22 -42.63 -15.15
N LYS A 300 29.12 -42.56 -14.38
CA LYS A 300 27.86 -41.90 -14.73
C LYS A 300 27.73 -40.46 -14.18
N PRO A 301 27.90 -40.18 -12.87
CA PRO A 301 27.89 -38.82 -12.33
C PRO A 301 28.94 -37.89 -12.95
N GLU A 302 30.21 -38.30 -12.99
CA GLU A 302 31.32 -37.44 -13.46
C GLU A 302 31.09 -36.91 -14.88
N LYS A 303 30.64 -37.80 -15.78
CA LYS A 303 30.32 -37.44 -17.17
C LYS A 303 29.18 -36.42 -17.29
N LYS A 304 28.21 -36.44 -16.36
CA LYS A 304 27.13 -35.42 -16.31
C LYS A 304 27.66 -34.07 -15.82
N VAL A 305 28.56 -34.06 -14.82
CA VAL A 305 29.19 -32.83 -14.33
C VAL A 305 29.96 -32.15 -15.46
N ALA A 306 30.83 -32.89 -16.16
CA ALA A 306 31.59 -32.37 -17.30
C ALA A 306 30.71 -31.85 -18.45
N GLU A 307 29.56 -32.49 -18.71
CA GLU A 307 28.60 -32.01 -19.71
C GLU A 307 27.91 -30.71 -19.28
N ALA A 308 27.62 -30.53 -17.98
CA ALA A 308 27.06 -29.30 -17.43
C ALA A 308 28.08 -28.15 -17.43
N GLU A 309 29.35 -28.42 -17.07
CA GLU A 309 30.43 -27.42 -17.12
C GLU A 309 30.66 -26.89 -18.55
N LYS A 310 30.60 -27.78 -19.55
CA LYS A 310 30.67 -27.38 -20.96
C LYS A 310 29.51 -26.44 -21.36
N LYS A 311 28.31 -26.63 -20.82
CA LYS A 311 27.14 -25.77 -21.08
C LYS A 311 27.27 -24.39 -20.41
N VAL A 312 27.84 -24.31 -19.20
CA VAL A 312 28.18 -23.02 -18.56
C VAL A 312 29.18 -22.26 -19.43
N ALA A 313 30.28 -22.90 -19.86
CA ALA A 313 31.30 -22.27 -20.68
C ALA A 313 30.77 -21.79 -22.05
N GLU A 314 29.81 -22.50 -22.64
CA GLU A 314 29.14 -22.08 -23.88
C GLU A 314 28.22 -20.86 -23.66
N ALA A 315 27.44 -20.85 -22.58
CA ALA A 315 26.58 -19.73 -22.21
C ALA A 315 27.42 -18.47 -21.88
N GLU A 316 28.50 -18.61 -21.12
CA GLU A 316 29.45 -17.53 -20.84
C GLU A 316 30.03 -16.93 -22.12
N LYS A 317 30.37 -17.77 -23.10
CA LYS A 317 30.91 -17.30 -24.38
C LYS A 317 29.88 -16.49 -25.17
N LYS A 318 28.60 -16.86 -25.12
CA LYS A 318 27.49 -16.10 -25.73
C LYS A 318 27.28 -14.75 -25.03
N ALA A 319 27.23 -14.73 -23.70
CA ALA A 319 27.10 -13.48 -22.93
C ALA A 319 28.30 -12.53 -23.16
N LYS A 320 29.52 -13.06 -23.22
CA LYS A 320 30.73 -12.27 -23.54
C LYS A 320 30.73 -11.74 -24.98
N ALA A 321 30.18 -12.49 -25.94
CA ALA A 321 30.00 -12.03 -27.32
C ALA A 321 28.97 -10.89 -27.41
N GLN A 322 27.77 -11.08 -26.83
CA GLN A 322 26.72 -10.05 -26.80
C GLN A 322 27.23 -8.76 -26.15
N LYS A 323 28.01 -8.86 -25.06
CA LYS A 323 28.59 -7.70 -24.37
C LYS A 323 29.56 -6.89 -25.23
N GLU A 324 30.30 -7.53 -26.13
CA GLU A 324 31.20 -6.85 -27.07
C GLU A 324 30.44 -6.29 -28.29
N GLU A 325 29.37 -6.96 -28.73
CA GLU A 325 28.46 -6.45 -29.76
C GLU A 325 27.71 -5.19 -29.28
N ASP A 326 27.13 -5.23 -28.09
CA ASP A 326 26.49 -4.08 -27.44
C ASP A 326 27.45 -2.89 -27.30
N ARG A 327 28.71 -3.16 -26.91
CA ARG A 327 29.75 -2.12 -26.78
C ARG A 327 30.16 -1.50 -28.11
N ARG A 328 29.92 -2.18 -29.25
CA ARG A 328 30.16 -1.66 -30.61
C ARG A 328 28.96 -0.92 -31.16
N ASN A 329 27.76 -1.44 -30.94
CA ASN A 329 26.50 -0.87 -31.45
C ASN A 329 26.04 0.34 -30.61
N TYR A 330 26.34 0.34 -29.31
CA TYR A 330 25.90 1.37 -28.34
C TYR A 330 27.04 1.85 -27.44
N PRO A 331 28.15 2.41 -28.00
CA PRO A 331 29.38 2.72 -27.25
C PRO A 331 29.22 3.80 -26.16
N THR A 332 28.14 4.57 -26.18
CA THR A 332 27.80 5.60 -25.18
C THR A 332 26.76 5.14 -24.16
N ASN A 333 26.15 3.96 -24.33
CA ASN A 333 25.13 3.47 -23.41
C ASN A 333 25.74 3.01 -22.08
N THR A 334 25.15 3.48 -20.97
CA THR A 334 25.58 3.14 -19.61
C THR A 334 24.74 2.02 -18.97
N TYR A 335 23.62 1.66 -19.60
CA TYR A 335 22.71 0.59 -19.17
C TYR A 335 22.93 -0.69 -20.01
N LYS A 336 22.64 -1.87 -19.43
CA LYS A 336 22.69 -3.14 -20.20
C LYS A 336 21.55 -3.18 -21.22
N THR A 337 21.76 -3.89 -22.33
CA THR A 337 20.64 -4.27 -23.22
C THR A 337 19.84 -5.41 -22.59
N LEU A 338 18.57 -5.55 -23.00
CA LEU A 338 17.74 -6.69 -22.63
C LEU A 338 18.32 -8.00 -23.19
N GLU A 339 18.94 -7.92 -24.37
CA GLU A 339 19.62 -9.01 -25.05
C GLU A 339 20.83 -9.55 -24.24
N LEU A 340 21.65 -8.66 -23.67
CA LEU A 340 22.74 -9.03 -22.74
C LEU A 340 22.20 -9.51 -21.38
N GLU A 341 21.14 -8.90 -20.86
CA GLU A 341 20.51 -9.33 -19.60
C GLU A 341 19.96 -10.76 -19.69
N ILE A 342 19.35 -11.13 -20.83
CA ILE A 342 18.93 -12.50 -21.13
C ILE A 342 20.13 -13.45 -21.21
N ALA A 343 21.21 -13.05 -21.88
CA ALA A 343 22.41 -13.88 -22.01
C ALA A 343 23.11 -14.12 -20.65
N GLU A 344 23.19 -13.09 -19.79
CA GLU A 344 23.65 -13.24 -18.41
C GLU A 344 22.69 -14.07 -17.53
N SER A 345 21.40 -14.13 -17.87
CA SER A 345 20.41 -14.95 -17.16
C SER A 345 20.54 -16.45 -17.48
N ASP A 346 20.77 -16.82 -18.75
CA ASP A 346 21.04 -18.23 -19.12
C ASP A 346 22.31 -18.76 -18.47
N VAL A 347 23.37 -17.94 -18.33
CA VAL A 347 24.58 -18.30 -17.56
C VAL A 347 24.22 -18.68 -16.12
N LYS A 348 23.46 -17.84 -15.40
CA LYS A 348 23.01 -18.13 -14.02
C LYS A 348 22.14 -19.39 -13.93
N VAL A 349 21.35 -19.69 -14.97
CA VAL A 349 20.60 -20.95 -15.06
C VAL A 349 21.57 -22.13 -15.20
N LYS A 350 22.60 -22.04 -16.04
CA LYS A 350 23.59 -23.12 -16.23
C LYS A 350 24.47 -23.34 -15.01
N GLU A 351 24.85 -22.27 -14.32
CA GLU A 351 25.57 -22.35 -13.03
C GLU A 351 24.74 -23.10 -11.97
N ALA A 352 23.45 -22.76 -11.84
CA ALA A 352 22.55 -23.46 -10.91
C ALA A 352 22.27 -24.91 -11.33
N GLU A 353 22.12 -25.20 -12.64
CA GLU A 353 21.99 -26.57 -13.15
C GLU A 353 23.25 -27.40 -12.86
N LEU A 354 24.44 -26.81 -12.97
CA LEU A 354 25.71 -27.43 -12.63
C LEU A 354 25.86 -27.69 -11.12
N GLU A 355 25.48 -26.72 -10.28
CA GLU A 355 25.48 -26.86 -8.82
C GLU A 355 24.57 -28.01 -8.37
N LEU A 356 23.36 -28.08 -8.93
CA LEU A 356 22.44 -29.20 -8.69
C LEU A 356 23.03 -30.55 -9.12
N VAL A 357 23.63 -30.63 -10.31
CA VAL A 357 24.28 -31.87 -10.80
C VAL A 357 25.48 -32.25 -9.93
N LYS A 358 26.20 -31.28 -9.35
CA LYS A 358 27.29 -31.52 -8.38
C LYS A 358 26.79 -31.98 -7.01
N GLU A 359 25.66 -31.47 -6.49
CA GLU A 359 25.06 -31.99 -5.25
C GLU A 359 24.44 -33.39 -5.45
N GLU A 360 23.78 -33.66 -6.58
CA GLU A 360 23.24 -35.00 -6.89
C GLU A 360 24.30 -36.04 -7.26
N ALA A 361 25.55 -35.64 -7.50
CA ALA A 361 26.68 -36.53 -7.75
C ALA A 361 27.42 -36.98 -6.47
N LYS A 362 27.10 -36.42 -5.29
CA LYS A 362 27.78 -36.76 -4.04
C LYS A 362 27.28 -38.08 -3.45
N GLU A 363 28.23 -38.91 -3.02
CA GLU A 363 27.99 -40.22 -2.41
C GLU A 363 27.19 -40.11 -1.09
N SER A 364 27.49 -39.10 -0.26
CA SER A 364 26.69 -38.72 0.90
C SER A 364 25.59 -37.71 0.51
N ARG A 365 24.49 -38.19 -0.06
CA ARG A 365 23.39 -37.32 -0.54
C ARG A 365 22.62 -36.67 0.62
N ASN A 366 22.73 -35.36 0.76
CA ASN A 366 21.88 -34.55 1.66
C ASN A 366 20.66 -34.04 0.87
N GLU A 367 19.47 -34.52 1.21
CA GLU A 367 18.24 -34.22 0.45
C GLU A 367 17.79 -32.77 0.57
N GLU A 368 17.99 -32.13 1.73
CA GLU A 368 17.68 -30.72 1.96
C GLU A 368 18.48 -29.81 1.02
N LYS A 369 19.79 -30.05 0.89
CA LYS A 369 20.66 -29.31 -0.05
C LYS A 369 20.30 -29.57 -1.51
N VAL A 370 19.95 -30.80 -1.87
CA VAL A 370 19.46 -31.13 -3.23
C VAL A 370 18.14 -30.41 -3.52
N ASN A 371 17.23 -30.29 -2.55
CA ASN A 371 15.97 -29.57 -2.70
C ASN A 371 16.19 -28.04 -2.77
N GLN A 372 17.11 -27.49 -1.98
CA GLN A 372 17.53 -26.09 -2.07
C GLN A 372 18.13 -25.76 -3.45
N ALA A 373 18.99 -26.63 -3.99
CA ALA A 373 19.55 -26.48 -5.33
C ALA A 373 18.46 -26.57 -6.43
N LYS A 374 17.45 -27.44 -6.28
CA LYS A 374 16.29 -27.51 -7.20
C LYS A 374 15.48 -26.22 -7.21
N ALA A 375 15.15 -25.68 -6.03
CA ALA A 375 14.44 -24.40 -5.91
C ALA A 375 15.25 -23.23 -6.52
N LYS A 376 16.58 -23.24 -6.37
CA LYS A 376 17.50 -22.26 -6.98
C LYS A 376 17.47 -22.33 -8.52
N VAL A 377 17.49 -23.53 -9.10
CA VAL A 377 17.35 -23.77 -10.55
C VAL A 377 16.00 -23.30 -11.07
N GLU A 378 14.91 -23.61 -10.38
CA GLU A 378 13.56 -23.21 -10.78
C GLU A 378 13.38 -21.68 -10.74
N SER A 379 13.85 -21.04 -9.67
CA SER A 379 13.88 -19.57 -9.54
C SER A 379 14.60 -18.89 -10.71
N LYS A 380 15.79 -19.38 -11.09
CA LYS A 380 16.54 -18.81 -12.22
C LYS A 380 15.90 -19.09 -13.58
N LYS A 381 15.24 -20.24 -13.76
CA LYS A 381 14.46 -20.51 -14.98
C LYS A 381 13.25 -19.59 -15.11
N ALA A 382 12.57 -19.26 -14.00
CA ALA A 382 11.49 -18.28 -14.00
C ALA A 382 12.00 -16.86 -14.33
N GLU A 383 13.16 -16.46 -13.79
CA GLU A 383 13.84 -15.18 -14.11
C GLU A 383 14.16 -15.06 -15.62
N ALA A 384 14.81 -16.07 -16.20
CA ALA A 384 15.14 -16.09 -17.63
C ALA A 384 13.89 -16.11 -18.53
N THR A 385 12.87 -16.92 -18.20
CA THR A 385 11.61 -17.00 -18.96
C THR A 385 10.86 -15.67 -18.96
N ARG A 386 10.90 -14.93 -17.85
CA ARG A 386 10.30 -13.59 -17.75
C ARG A 386 10.98 -12.59 -18.68
N LEU A 387 12.31 -12.63 -18.82
CA LEU A 387 13.06 -11.73 -19.69
C LEU A 387 12.77 -11.98 -21.18
N GLU A 388 12.74 -13.25 -21.64
CA GLU A 388 12.34 -13.57 -23.02
C GLU A 388 10.87 -13.22 -23.31
N LYS A 389 9.97 -13.32 -22.32
CA LYS A 389 8.60 -12.80 -22.47
C LYS A 389 8.59 -11.28 -22.66
N ILE A 390 9.36 -10.53 -21.86
CA ILE A 390 9.49 -9.06 -22.01
C ILE A 390 10.02 -8.69 -23.40
N LYS A 391 11.03 -9.40 -23.91
CA LYS A 391 11.58 -9.24 -25.26
C LYS A 391 10.55 -9.52 -26.36
N THR A 392 9.78 -10.60 -26.19
CA THR A 392 8.69 -10.97 -27.10
C THR A 392 7.59 -9.91 -27.13
N ASP A 393 7.18 -9.40 -25.96
CA ASP A 393 6.09 -8.41 -25.86
C ASP A 393 6.57 -7.00 -26.30
N ARG A 394 7.85 -6.63 -26.06
CA ARG A 394 8.48 -5.44 -26.66
C ARG A 394 8.44 -5.50 -28.20
N LYS A 395 8.80 -6.64 -28.79
CA LYS A 395 8.78 -6.82 -30.25
C LYS A 395 7.38 -6.74 -30.85
N LYS A 396 6.35 -7.24 -30.15
CA LYS A 396 4.94 -7.06 -30.56
C LYS A 396 4.52 -5.59 -30.52
N ALA A 397 4.86 -4.87 -29.45
CA ALA A 397 4.53 -3.44 -29.33
C ALA A 397 5.23 -2.59 -30.41
N GLU A 398 6.46 -2.93 -30.78
CA GLU A 398 7.21 -2.27 -31.86
C GLU A 398 6.58 -2.55 -33.25
N GLU A 399 6.17 -3.79 -33.53
CA GLU A 399 5.39 -4.16 -34.72
C GLU A 399 4.04 -3.43 -34.78
N GLU A 400 3.32 -3.34 -33.66
CA GLU A 400 2.03 -2.65 -33.57
C GLU A 400 2.19 -1.13 -33.77
N ALA A 401 3.23 -0.53 -33.20
CA ALA A 401 3.56 0.89 -33.41
C ALA A 401 3.89 1.18 -34.89
N LYS A 402 4.68 0.32 -35.55
CA LYS A 402 4.99 0.44 -36.99
C LYS A 402 3.74 0.30 -37.86
N ARG A 403 2.80 -0.58 -37.50
CA ARG A 403 1.51 -0.72 -38.18
C ARG A 403 0.65 0.54 -38.03
N LYS A 404 0.55 1.10 -36.81
CA LYS A 404 -0.20 2.34 -36.55
C LYS A 404 0.39 3.55 -37.28
N ALA A 405 1.72 3.70 -37.31
CA ALA A 405 2.38 4.75 -38.09
C ALA A 405 2.08 4.60 -39.61
N ALA A 406 2.17 3.39 -40.14
CA ALA A 406 1.83 3.09 -41.54
C ALA A 406 0.32 3.16 -41.87
N GLU A 407 -0.53 3.26 -40.86
CA GLU A 407 -1.97 3.51 -40.97
C GLU A 407 -2.27 5.03 -40.91
N GLU A 408 -1.64 5.77 -40.00
CA GLU A 408 -1.73 7.24 -39.95
C GLU A 408 -1.21 7.91 -41.23
N ASP A 409 -0.11 7.45 -41.81
CA ASP A 409 0.41 8.01 -43.06
C ASP A 409 -0.51 7.71 -44.27
N LYS A 410 -1.31 6.64 -44.22
CA LYS A 410 -2.37 6.39 -45.23
C LYS A 410 -3.61 7.26 -45.05
N VAL A 411 -3.85 7.78 -43.85
CA VAL A 411 -4.97 8.71 -43.58
C VAL A 411 -4.66 10.13 -44.08
N LYS A 412 -3.38 10.49 -44.23
CA LYS A 412 -2.94 11.81 -44.71
C LYS A 412 -3.10 12.03 -46.22
N GLU A 413 -3.38 10.98 -47.01
CA GLU A 413 -3.42 11.04 -48.48
C GLU A 413 -4.85 11.24 -49.05
N LYS A 414 -5.59 12.22 -48.51
CA LYS A 414 -6.84 12.72 -49.10
C LYS A 414 -6.86 14.26 -49.14
N PRO A 415 -7.27 14.88 -50.27
CA PRO A 415 -7.19 16.33 -50.45
C PRO A 415 -8.23 17.11 -49.64
N ALA A 416 -7.93 18.39 -49.40
CA ALA A 416 -8.62 19.23 -48.43
C ALA A 416 -9.94 19.86 -48.94
N GLU A 417 -10.77 20.28 -47.98
CA GLU A 417 -11.92 21.17 -48.20
C GLU A 417 -11.87 22.33 -47.16
N GLN A 418 -12.45 23.49 -47.48
CA GLN A 418 -12.17 24.76 -46.78
C GLN A 418 -13.05 25.01 -45.54
N PRO A 419 -12.54 25.70 -44.50
CA PRO A 419 -13.35 26.06 -43.33
C PRO A 419 -14.21 27.32 -43.58
N GLN A 420 -15.48 27.27 -43.16
CA GLN A 420 -16.36 28.43 -43.03
C GLN A 420 -16.27 29.07 -41.62
N PRO A 421 -16.58 30.38 -41.46
CA PRO A 421 -16.56 31.06 -40.16
C PRO A 421 -17.78 30.75 -39.28
N ALA A 422 -17.62 30.86 -37.96
CA ALA A 422 -18.64 30.53 -36.96
C ALA A 422 -19.61 31.69 -36.63
N PRO A 423 -20.88 31.40 -36.25
CA PRO A 423 -21.87 32.40 -35.87
C PRO A 423 -21.76 32.89 -34.40
N ALA A 424 -22.37 34.04 -34.12
CA ALA A 424 -22.42 34.68 -32.80
C ALA A 424 -23.63 34.25 -31.94
N PRO A 425 -23.57 34.37 -30.59
CA PRO A 425 -24.66 33.95 -29.69
C PRO A 425 -25.77 34.99 -29.52
N GLN A 426 -26.98 34.54 -29.15
CA GLN A 426 -28.13 35.37 -28.74
C GLN A 426 -28.48 35.20 -27.24
N PRO A 427 -29.13 36.19 -26.59
CA PRO A 427 -29.52 36.15 -25.16
C PRO A 427 -31.05 36.12 -24.93
N GLU A 428 -31.49 35.75 -23.71
CA GLU A 428 -32.87 35.99 -23.22
C GLU A 428 -32.95 36.40 -21.73
N LYS A 429 -33.53 37.60 -21.50
CA LYS A 429 -34.53 38.04 -20.46
C LYS A 429 -34.32 37.73 -18.95
N PRO A 430 -35.13 38.29 -18.00
CA PRO A 430 -36.39 39.10 -18.08
C PRO A 430 -36.17 40.65 -17.92
N THR A 431 -37.13 41.58 -17.73
CA THR A 431 -38.58 41.51 -17.40
C THR A 431 -39.45 42.57 -18.16
N GLU A 432 -39.91 43.65 -17.48
CA GLU A 432 -40.76 44.81 -17.87
C GLU A 432 -40.04 46.15 -17.51
N GLU A 433 -40.22 47.37 -18.08
CA GLU A 433 -41.33 48.19 -18.66
C GLU A 433 -41.95 49.22 -17.66
N PRO A 434 -42.56 50.37 -18.06
CA PRO A 434 -42.39 51.29 -19.22
C PRO A 434 -41.78 52.66 -18.75
N GLU A 435 -41.74 53.84 -19.42
CA GLU A 435 -42.57 54.55 -20.41
C GLU A 435 -41.76 55.31 -21.51
N ASN A 436 -42.45 56.13 -22.33
CA ASN A 436 -42.18 56.32 -23.77
C ASN A 436 -42.00 57.83 -24.18
N PRO A 437 -42.03 58.30 -25.46
CA PRO A 437 -40.86 58.99 -26.04
C PRO A 437 -41.13 60.37 -26.70
N ALA A 438 -40.07 61.03 -27.20
CA ALA A 438 -40.14 61.93 -28.37
C ALA A 438 -38.76 62.05 -29.09
N PRO A 439 -38.67 62.28 -30.43
CA PRO A 439 -37.43 62.05 -31.20
C PRO A 439 -37.01 63.21 -32.17
N ALA A 440 -36.13 62.88 -33.13
CA ALA A 440 -35.81 63.59 -34.39
C ALA A 440 -34.57 64.56 -34.36
N PRO A 441 -33.95 64.93 -35.52
CA PRO A 441 -32.74 64.21 -35.93
C PRO A 441 -31.56 65.04 -36.54
N LYS A 442 -30.49 64.29 -36.84
CA LYS A 442 -29.37 64.48 -37.82
C LYS A 442 -29.74 65.19 -39.16
N PRO A 443 -28.77 65.61 -40.04
CA PRO A 443 -27.30 65.44 -39.96
C PRO A 443 -26.36 66.59 -40.47
N GLU A 444 -25.05 66.36 -40.30
CA GLU A 444 -23.92 66.68 -41.22
C GLU A 444 -23.21 68.07 -41.25
N LYS A 445 -22.12 68.12 -42.05
CA LYS A 445 -20.88 68.95 -41.98
C LYS A 445 -20.63 69.65 -43.36
N PRO A 446 -19.61 70.52 -43.61
CA PRO A 446 -18.32 70.71 -42.90
C PRO A 446 -17.78 72.16 -42.68
N ALA A 447 -16.65 72.24 -41.95
CA ALA A 447 -15.50 73.19 -41.97
C ALA A 447 -15.62 74.67 -42.42
N GLU A 448 -15.07 75.60 -41.62
CA GLU A 448 -13.81 76.33 -41.91
C GLU A 448 -13.31 77.20 -40.71
N GLN A 449 -12.23 78.00 -40.88
CA GLN A 449 -11.68 78.95 -39.89
C GLN A 449 -12.41 80.32 -39.92
N PRO A 450 -12.13 81.25 -38.99
CA PRO A 450 -11.23 82.37 -39.35
C PRO A 450 -10.33 82.89 -38.20
N LYS A 451 -9.66 84.02 -38.40
CA LYS A 451 -8.68 84.66 -37.49
C LYS A 451 -8.87 86.19 -37.43
N ALA A 452 -8.71 86.74 -36.22
CA ALA A 452 -8.46 88.15 -35.86
C ALA A 452 -9.57 89.21 -36.06
N GLU A 453 -9.74 90.05 -35.04
CA GLU A 453 -9.68 91.51 -35.16
C GLU A 453 -9.32 92.18 -33.81
N LYS A 454 -9.06 93.50 -33.83
CA LYS A 454 -8.56 94.40 -32.77
C LYS A 454 -9.01 95.85 -33.13
N PRO A 455 -8.99 96.89 -32.25
CA PRO A 455 -7.82 97.42 -31.50
C PRO A 455 -8.01 97.26 -29.96
N ASP A 456 -7.60 98.08 -28.97
CA ASP A 456 -7.04 99.45 -28.77
C ASP A 456 -5.92 99.39 -27.69
N ASP A 457 -4.87 100.23 -27.65
CA ASP A 457 -4.68 101.68 -27.35
C ASP A 457 -4.73 101.98 -25.81
N GLN A 458 -3.71 102.52 -25.12
CA GLN A 458 -2.58 103.40 -25.50
C GLN A 458 -1.22 103.11 -24.80
N GLN A 459 -0.18 103.82 -25.26
CA GLN A 459 1.13 104.12 -24.63
C GLN A 459 2.21 103.02 -24.46
N ALA A 460 3.08 102.93 -25.47
CA ALA A 460 4.55 103.04 -25.28
C ALA A 460 4.93 104.55 -25.20
N GLU A 461 6.16 105.05 -25.04
CA GLU A 461 7.57 104.57 -25.00
C GLU A 461 8.26 105.41 -23.85
N GLU A 462 9.53 105.36 -23.45
CA GLU A 462 10.82 105.01 -24.05
C GLU A 462 11.89 104.82 -22.91
N ASP A 463 13.18 104.65 -23.25
CA ASP A 463 14.40 104.68 -22.40
C ASP A 463 14.44 103.86 -21.07
N TYR A 464 15.13 102.71 -20.95
CA TYR A 464 16.54 102.35 -21.26
C TYR A 464 17.57 102.83 -20.21
N ALA A 465 18.63 102.02 -20.01
CA ALA A 465 19.81 102.29 -19.15
C ALA A 465 19.63 102.41 -17.61
N ARG A 466 19.11 101.36 -16.92
CA ARG A 466 19.70 100.89 -15.62
C ARG A 466 19.27 99.48 -15.18
N ARG A 467 20.22 98.78 -14.52
CA ARG A 467 20.14 97.45 -13.86
C ARG A 467 20.45 96.19 -14.67
N SER A 468 21.50 96.23 -15.48
CA SER A 468 22.25 95.03 -15.91
C SER A 468 23.33 94.60 -14.89
N GLU A 469 23.07 94.72 -13.58
CA GLU A 469 24.10 94.57 -12.52
C GLU A 469 23.70 93.62 -11.37
N GLU A 470 22.41 93.26 -11.24
CA GLU A 470 21.93 92.35 -10.19
C GLU A 470 22.04 90.86 -10.57
N GLU A 471 22.19 90.55 -11.86
CA GLU A 471 22.32 89.18 -12.37
C GLU A 471 23.77 88.66 -12.35
N TYR A 472 24.77 89.53 -12.53
CA TYR A 472 26.18 89.13 -12.59
C TYR A 472 26.80 88.81 -11.21
N ASN A 473 26.27 89.41 -10.13
CA ASN A 473 26.84 89.31 -8.78
C ASN A 473 26.33 88.10 -7.94
N ARG A 474 25.58 87.16 -8.54
CA ARG A 474 25.25 85.86 -7.89
C ARG A 474 26.25 84.73 -8.20
N LEU A 475 27.33 84.98 -8.93
CA LEU A 475 28.22 83.92 -9.44
C LEU A 475 29.51 83.67 -8.63
N THR A 476 29.76 84.36 -7.50
CA THR A 476 31.07 84.32 -6.81
C THR A 476 31.03 84.17 -5.28
N GLN A 477 30.16 83.29 -4.74
CA GLN A 477 30.40 82.67 -3.42
C GLN A 477 30.10 81.16 -3.40
N GLN A 478 30.77 80.42 -4.29
CA GLN A 478 31.00 78.99 -4.03
C GLN A 478 32.11 78.83 -2.99
N GLN A 479 31.76 78.95 -1.70
CA GLN A 479 32.47 78.12 -0.73
C GLN A 479 32.18 76.65 -1.11
N PRO A 480 33.18 75.77 -1.21
CA PRO A 480 32.92 74.37 -1.46
C PRO A 480 32.16 73.82 -0.25
N GLN A 481 30.88 73.48 -0.45
CA GLN A 481 30.17 72.64 0.50
C GLN A 481 31.00 71.37 0.65
N LYS A 482 31.49 71.14 1.88
CA LYS A 482 32.15 69.89 2.26
C LYS A 482 31.28 68.75 1.73
N PRO A 483 31.78 67.87 0.86
CA PRO A 483 30.93 66.90 0.20
C PRO A 483 30.22 66.07 1.26
N GLU A 484 28.89 66.19 1.31
CA GLU A 484 28.06 65.22 2.01
C GLU A 484 28.41 63.87 1.39
N GLN A 485 28.79 62.90 2.22
CA GLN A 485 29.12 61.57 1.72
C GLN A 485 27.89 61.05 0.98
N PRO A 486 28.03 60.50 -0.23
CA PRO A 486 26.89 59.98 -0.97
C PRO A 486 26.17 58.99 -0.05
N ALA A 487 24.88 59.22 0.19
CA ALA A 487 24.08 58.45 1.13
C ALA A 487 24.32 56.96 0.86
N PRO A 488 24.77 56.18 1.85
CA PRO A 488 25.35 54.86 1.60
C PRO A 488 24.34 54.00 0.87
N ALA A 489 24.72 53.51 -0.31
CA ALA A 489 23.82 52.81 -1.22
C ALA A 489 23.04 51.73 -0.46
N PRO A 490 21.70 51.68 -0.63
CA PRO A 490 20.83 50.92 0.27
C PRO A 490 21.30 49.47 0.36
N LYS A 491 21.47 48.99 1.59
CA LYS A 491 21.71 47.58 1.84
C LYS A 491 20.49 46.82 1.32
N ILE A 492 20.68 45.97 0.33
CA ILE A 492 19.65 45.10 -0.25
C ILE A 492 20.20 43.68 -0.32
N GLY A 493 19.33 42.70 -0.05
CA GLY A 493 19.63 41.28 0.01
C GLY A 493 20.42 40.89 1.27
N TRP A 494 21.06 39.71 1.20
CA TRP A 494 21.90 39.20 2.26
C TRP A 494 23.16 40.07 2.48
N LYS A 495 23.46 40.37 3.74
CA LYS A 495 24.68 41.03 4.22
C LYS A 495 25.22 40.30 5.45
N GLN A 496 26.54 40.21 5.58
CA GLN A 496 27.18 39.69 6.77
C GLN A 496 27.82 40.85 7.55
N GLU A 497 27.45 41.03 8.81
CA GLU A 497 27.87 42.14 9.66
C GLU A 497 28.23 41.59 11.04
N ASN A 498 29.44 41.87 11.54
CA ASN A 498 29.99 41.27 12.77
C ASN A 498 29.90 39.73 12.82
N GLY A 499 30.04 39.07 11.65
CA GLY A 499 29.93 37.62 11.48
C GLY A 499 28.49 37.07 11.35
N MET A 500 27.49 37.85 11.76
CA MET A 500 26.07 37.51 11.70
C MET A 500 25.49 37.84 10.31
N TRP A 501 24.57 37.02 9.81
CA TRP A 501 23.87 37.29 8.54
C TRP A 501 22.57 38.02 8.77
N TYR A 502 22.30 39.02 7.93
CA TYR A 502 21.09 39.84 7.90
C TYR A 502 20.53 39.86 6.48
N PHE A 503 19.22 40.03 6.35
CA PHE A 503 18.59 40.27 5.05
C PHE A 503 17.90 41.64 5.04
N TYR A 504 18.19 42.44 4.02
CA TYR A 504 17.55 43.72 3.80
C TYR A 504 16.66 43.68 2.55
N ASN A 505 15.45 44.21 2.68
CA ASN A 505 14.44 44.30 1.63
C ASN A 505 14.82 45.38 0.59
N THR A 506 14.06 45.47 -0.50
CA THR A 506 14.31 46.43 -1.60
C THR A 506 14.11 47.89 -1.22
N ASP A 507 13.43 48.18 -0.10
CA ASP A 507 13.30 49.51 0.51
C ASP A 507 14.41 49.82 1.54
N GLY A 508 15.35 48.89 1.76
CA GLY A 508 16.40 48.98 2.76
C GLY A 508 15.97 48.61 4.19
N SER A 509 14.71 48.20 4.41
CA SER A 509 14.25 47.70 5.71
C SER A 509 14.86 46.33 6.04
N MET A 510 15.10 46.06 7.33
CA MET A 510 15.68 44.79 7.78
C MET A 510 14.57 43.75 8.01
N ALA A 511 14.71 42.56 7.43
CA ALA A 511 13.75 41.48 7.59
C ALA A 511 13.84 40.82 9.00
N THR A 512 12.70 40.41 9.53
CA THR A 512 12.55 39.65 10.78
C THR A 512 11.48 38.57 10.59
N GLY A 513 11.53 37.50 11.38
CA GLY A 513 10.66 36.33 11.23
C GLY A 513 11.03 35.45 10.05
N TRP A 514 10.04 34.75 9.48
CA TRP A 514 10.24 33.84 8.35
C TRP A 514 10.41 34.59 7.03
N LEU A 515 11.51 34.32 6.33
CA LEU A 515 11.82 34.84 5.00
C LEU A 515 11.90 33.67 4.01
N GLN A 516 11.21 33.78 2.87
CA GLN A 516 11.47 32.92 1.73
C GLN A 516 12.41 33.64 0.74
N ASN A 517 13.53 33.01 0.39
CA ASN A 517 14.49 33.55 -0.56
C ASN A 517 15.05 32.42 -1.44
N ASN A 518 15.02 32.61 -2.77
CA ASN A 518 15.48 31.64 -3.77
C ASN A 518 14.95 30.20 -3.53
N GLY A 519 13.66 30.08 -3.23
CA GLY A 519 12.98 28.81 -2.93
C GLY A 519 13.20 28.25 -1.52
N SER A 520 14.26 28.65 -0.83
CA SER A 520 14.56 28.24 0.55
C SER A 520 13.85 29.13 1.58
N TRP A 521 13.49 28.55 2.72
CA TRP A 521 13.02 29.30 3.90
C TRP A 521 14.17 29.54 4.86
N TYR A 522 14.16 30.71 5.50
CA TYR A 522 15.11 31.18 6.51
C TYR A 522 14.33 31.81 7.66
N TYR A 523 14.94 31.91 8.83
CA TYR A 523 14.38 32.68 9.95
C TYR A 523 15.37 33.74 10.39
N LEU A 524 14.91 34.99 10.45
CA LEU A 524 15.64 36.13 11.00
C LEU A 524 15.07 36.40 12.40
N ASN A 525 15.92 36.45 13.41
CA ASN A 525 15.52 36.74 14.79
C ASN A 525 14.96 38.18 14.92
N SER A 526 14.43 38.53 16.10
CA SER A 526 13.88 39.87 16.36
C SER A 526 14.91 41.01 16.21
N ASN A 527 16.21 40.71 16.27
CA ASN A 527 17.31 41.63 15.99
C ASN A 527 17.76 41.62 14.51
N GLY A 528 17.04 40.92 13.62
CA GLY A 528 17.34 40.76 12.20
C GLY A 528 18.40 39.70 11.85
N ALA A 529 19.07 39.10 12.85
CA ALA A 529 20.14 38.14 12.60
C ALA A 529 19.59 36.73 12.28
N MET A 530 20.13 36.09 11.25
CA MET A 530 19.74 34.77 10.77
C MET A 530 19.95 33.68 11.83
N ALA A 531 18.93 32.85 12.05
CA ALA A 531 18.99 31.70 12.94
C ALA A 531 19.63 30.47 12.26
N THR A 532 20.31 29.65 13.06
CA THR A 532 20.88 28.35 12.70
C THR A 532 20.68 27.37 13.84
N GLY A 533 20.55 26.08 13.56
CA GLY A 533 20.22 25.04 14.53
C GLY A 533 18.72 24.95 14.82
N TRP A 534 18.37 24.45 16.01
CA TRP A 534 16.97 24.28 16.42
C TRP A 534 16.29 25.61 16.78
N LEU A 535 15.13 25.85 16.17
CA LEU A 535 14.25 27.00 16.43
C LEU A 535 12.90 26.49 16.94
N GLN A 536 12.38 27.06 18.03
CA GLN A 536 10.98 26.90 18.41
C GLN A 536 10.20 28.15 17.99
N ASN A 537 9.17 27.99 17.17
CA ASN A 537 8.33 29.08 16.68
C ASN A 537 6.86 28.64 16.67
N ASN A 538 5.97 29.42 17.32
CA ASN A 538 4.54 29.12 17.45
C ASN A 538 4.24 27.68 17.94
N GLY A 539 4.99 27.20 18.93
CA GLY A 539 4.85 25.87 19.52
C GLY A 539 5.46 24.72 18.70
N SER A 540 5.77 24.94 17.42
CA SER A 540 6.46 23.96 16.56
C SER A 540 7.97 24.10 16.65
N TRP A 541 8.70 23.00 16.57
CA TRP A 541 10.15 22.98 16.37
C TRP A 541 10.50 22.91 14.89
N TYR A 542 11.56 23.60 14.51
CA TYR A 542 12.14 23.66 13.17
C TYR A 542 13.66 23.53 13.30
N TYR A 543 14.33 23.13 12.22
CA TYR A 543 15.79 23.14 12.16
C TYR A 543 16.25 23.99 10.98
N LEU A 544 17.16 24.93 11.23
CA LEU A 544 17.84 25.73 10.24
C LEU A 544 19.26 25.19 10.08
N ASN A 545 19.67 24.89 8.86
CA ASN A 545 21.01 24.38 8.56
C ASN A 545 22.10 25.44 8.85
N ALA A 546 23.37 25.06 8.75
CA ALA A 546 24.50 25.98 9.01
C ALA A 546 24.56 27.19 8.04
N ASN A 547 23.91 27.09 6.88
CA ASN A 547 23.70 28.19 5.92
C ASN A 547 22.36 28.95 6.15
N GLY A 548 21.65 28.66 7.24
CA GLY A 548 20.35 29.24 7.60
C GLY A 548 19.13 28.66 6.89
N SER A 549 19.28 27.76 5.91
CA SER A 549 18.12 27.21 5.20
C SER A 549 17.35 26.20 6.06
N MET A 550 16.02 26.28 6.05
CA MET A 550 15.14 25.37 6.78
C MET A 550 15.26 23.94 6.24
N ALA A 551 15.51 22.98 7.14
CA ALA A 551 15.57 21.56 6.80
C ALA A 551 14.18 20.94 6.66
N THR A 552 14.08 19.96 5.76
CA THR A 552 12.92 19.08 5.55
C THR A 552 13.40 17.65 5.35
N GLY A 553 12.54 16.66 5.60
CA GLY A 553 12.91 15.24 5.56
C GLY A 553 13.70 14.80 6.80
N TRP A 554 14.53 13.77 6.64
CA TRP A 554 15.35 13.21 7.73
C TRP A 554 16.55 14.08 8.06
N LEU A 555 16.72 14.39 9.35
CA LEU A 555 17.87 15.09 9.92
C LEU A 555 18.55 14.20 10.97
N GLN A 556 19.87 14.03 10.87
CA GLN A 556 20.67 13.50 11.97
C GLN A 556 21.31 14.66 12.74
N ASN A 557 21.07 14.72 14.05
CA ASN A 557 21.61 15.76 14.93
C ASN A 557 21.98 15.16 16.29
N ASN A 558 23.23 15.38 16.74
CA ASN A 558 23.77 14.85 17.99
C ASN A 558 23.55 13.33 18.18
N GLY A 559 23.74 12.55 17.12
CA GLY A 559 23.57 11.09 17.10
C GLY A 559 22.11 10.61 16.93
N SER A 560 21.12 11.43 17.27
CA SER A 560 19.70 11.13 17.09
C SER A 560 19.19 11.48 15.68
N TRP A 561 18.25 10.70 15.18
CA TRP A 561 17.49 11.01 13.98
C TRP A 561 16.20 11.75 14.31
N TYR A 562 15.83 12.70 13.48
CA TYR A 562 14.61 13.51 13.54
C TYR A 562 14.00 13.57 12.14
N TYR A 563 12.69 13.84 12.06
CA TYR A 563 12.03 14.11 10.78
C TYR A 563 11.38 15.49 10.80
N LEU A 564 11.68 16.32 9.81
CA LEU A 564 11.07 17.62 9.58
C LEU A 564 10.06 17.47 8.43
N ASN A 565 8.81 17.85 8.66
CA ASN A 565 7.76 17.78 7.65
C ASN A 565 8.04 18.75 6.47
N ALA A 566 7.25 18.68 5.39
CA ALA A 566 7.43 19.53 4.21
C ALA A 566 7.30 21.05 4.49
N ASN A 567 6.63 21.42 5.58
CA ASN A 567 6.54 22.78 6.13
C ASN A 567 7.66 23.12 7.14
N GLY A 568 8.67 22.25 7.29
CA GLY A 568 9.78 22.35 8.24
C GLY A 568 9.48 21.98 9.69
N SER A 569 8.22 21.73 10.08
CA SER A 569 7.91 21.42 11.48
C SER A 569 8.30 19.99 11.85
N MET A 570 8.99 19.81 12.96
CA MET A 570 9.42 18.51 13.50
C MET A 570 8.23 17.57 13.77
N ALA A 571 8.33 16.33 13.30
CA ALA A 571 7.34 15.28 13.54
C ALA A 571 7.50 14.63 14.92
N THR A 572 6.37 14.21 15.49
CA THR A 572 6.29 13.39 16.71
C THR A 572 5.19 12.33 16.53
N GLY A 573 5.31 11.20 17.24
CA GLY A 573 4.44 10.04 17.07
C GLY A 573 4.78 9.20 15.83
N TRP A 574 3.80 8.47 15.31
CA TRP A 574 3.95 7.59 14.16
C TRP A 574 4.11 8.37 12.85
N LEU A 575 5.17 8.07 12.10
CA LEU A 575 5.46 8.59 10.77
C LEU A 575 5.48 7.43 9.76
N GLN A 576 4.82 7.58 8.62
CA GLN A 576 5.07 6.73 7.46
C GLN A 576 5.96 7.48 6.46
N ASN A 577 7.08 6.87 6.07
CA ASN A 577 8.02 7.41 5.10
C ASN A 577 8.56 6.28 4.21
N ASN A 578 8.49 6.46 2.89
CA ASN A 578 8.97 5.50 1.87
C ASN A 578 8.49 4.05 2.14
N GLY A 579 7.17 3.90 2.38
CA GLY A 579 6.50 2.62 2.68
C GLY A 579 6.71 2.10 4.11
N SER A 580 7.77 2.51 4.80
CA SER A 580 8.10 2.08 6.17
C SER A 580 7.42 2.96 7.23
N TRP A 581 7.08 2.37 8.37
CA TRP A 581 6.66 3.09 9.57
C TRP A 581 7.82 3.33 10.52
N TYR A 582 7.83 4.49 11.15
CA TYR A 582 8.80 4.94 12.15
C TYR A 582 8.03 5.57 13.32
N TYR A 583 8.65 5.64 14.49
CA TYR A 583 8.10 6.39 15.62
C TYR A 583 9.09 7.46 16.08
N LEU A 584 8.64 8.71 16.12
CA LEU A 584 9.38 9.83 16.70
C LEU A 584 8.85 10.07 18.12
N ASN A 585 9.75 10.14 19.10
CA ASN A 585 9.37 10.39 20.48
C ASN A 585 8.81 11.82 20.68
N SER A 586 8.34 12.14 21.88
CA SER A 586 7.79 13.48 22.20
C SER A 586 8.82 14.63 22.03
N ASN A 587 10.11 14.32 22.07
CA ASN A 587 11.22 15.22 21.76
C ASN A 587 11.66 15.18 20.28
N GLY A 588 10.91 14.50 19.41
CA GLY A 588 11.19 14.32 17.98
C GLY A 588 12.27 13.29 17.63
N ALA A 589 12.98 12.72 18.60
CA ALA A 589 14.03 11.74 18.34
C ALA A 589 13.42 10.37 17.96
N MET A 590 13.90 9.78 16.88
CA MET A 590 13.45 8.48 16.37
C MET A 590 13.70 7.36 17.38
N ALA A 591 12.69 6.52 17.61
CA ALA A 591 12.77 5.35 18.48
C ALA A 591 13.40 4.13 17.76
N THR A 592 14.08 3.30 18.54
CA THR A 592 14.62 2.00 18.14
C THR A 592 14.43 1.01 19.29
N GLY A 593 14.34 -0.29 19.01
CA GLY A 593 14.03 -1.33 19.99
C GLY A 593 12.52 -1.40 20.32
N TRP A 594 12.20 -1.91 21.52
CA TRP A 594 10.82 -2.06 21.97
C TRP A 594 10.18 -0.72 22.33
N LEU A 595 8.99 -0.47 21.77
CA LEU A 595 8.13 0.68 22.05
C LEU A 595 6.77 0.20 22.58
N GLN A 596 6.32 0.75 23.70
CA GLN A 596 4.92 0.64 24.11
C GLN A 596 4.15 1.88 23.67
N ASN A 597 3.07 1.70 22.90
CA ASN A 597 2.21 2.78 22.44
C ASN A 597 0.74 2.37 22.54
N ASN A 598 -0.09 3.18 23.19
CA ASN A 598 -1.54 2.96 23.37
C ASN A 598 -1.91 1.55 23.92
N GLY A 599 -1.07 0.99 24.81
CA GLY A 599 -1.27 -0.33 25.41
C GLY A 599 -0.74 -1.51 24.58
N SER A 600 -0.36 -1.29 23.33
CA SER A 600 0.28 -2.29 22.46
C SER A 600 1.81 -2.16 22.48
N TRP A 601 2.51 -3.28 22.35
CA TRP A 601 3.95 -3.31 22.11
C TRP A 601 4.26 -3.37 20.62
N TYR A 602 5.33 -2.69 20.22
CA TYR A 602 5.87 -2.62 18.87
C TYR A 602 7.39 -2.79 18.95
N TYR A 603 8.02 -3.20 17.86
CA TYR A 603 9.48 -3.21 17.74
C TYR A 603 9.92 -2.35 16.56
N LEU A 604 10.87 -1.45 16.80
CA LEU A 604 11.53 -0.64 15.79
C LEU A 604 12.94 -1.19 15.59
N ASN A 605 13.31 -1.47 14.35
CA ASN A 605 14.64 -1.96 13.98
C ASN A 605 15.73 -0.90 14.27
N ALA A 606 17.00 -1.28 14.14
CA ALA A 606 18.13 -0.36 14.39
C ALA A 606 18.17 0.87 13.43
N ASN A 607 17.51 0.79 12.28
CA ASN A 607 17.29 1.90 11.35
C ASN A 607 15.96 2.66 11.62
N GLY A 608 15.27 2.35 12.72
CA GLY A 608 13.99 2.94 13.12
C GLY A 608 12.74 2.38 12.43
N SER A 609 12.87 1.48 11.45
CA SER A 609 11.68 0.94 10.76
C SER A 609 10.93 -0.07 11.63
N MET A 610 9.61 0.01 11.65
CA MET A 610 8.74 -0.90 12.40
C MET A 610 8.83 -2.33 11.84
N ALA A 611 9.06 -3.30 12.73
CA ALA A 611 9.10 -4.72 12.39
C ALA A 611 7.69 -5.32 12.30
N THR A 612 7.56 -6.32 11.42
CA THR A 612 6.37 -7.17 11.24
C THR A 612 6.81 -8.62 10.99
N GLY A 613 5.95 -9.59 11.27
CA GLY A 613 6.29 -11.01 11.21
C GLY A 613 7.11 -11.47 12.43
N TRP A 614 7.89 -12.53 12.25
CA TRP A 614 8.73 -13.10 13.30
C TRP A 614 9.97 -12.23 13.61
N LEU A 615 10.19 -11.97 14.89
CA LEU A 615 11.37 -11.27 15.43
C LEU A 615 12.06 -12.18 16.44
N GLN A 616 13.37 -12.37 16.30
CA GLN A 616 14.20 -12.90 17.39
C GLN A 616 14.84 -11.74 18.14
N ASN A 617 14.67 -11.67 19.46
CA ASN A 617 15.22 -10.63 20.31
C ASN A 617 15.68 -11.24 21.65
N ASN A 618 16.95 -11.04 22.02
CA ASN A 618 17.55 -11.58 23.25
C ASN A 618 17.36 -13.10 23.45
N GLY A 619 17.38 -13.87 22.36
CA GLY A 619 17.19 -15.33 22.36
C GLY A 619 15.74 -15.78 22.19
N SER A 620 14.78 -15.03 22.71
CA SER A 620 13.35 -15.30 22.55
C SER A 620 12.82 -14.93 21.16
N TRP A 621 11.83 -15.68 20.68
CA TRP A 621 11.06 -15.35 19.49
C TRP A 621 9.77 -14.62 19.86
N TYR A 622 9.39 -13.64 19.04
CA TYR A 622 8.19 -12.83 19.14
C TYR A 622 7.54 -12.75 17.75
N TYR A 623 6.24 -12.47 17.71
CA TYR A 623 5.54 -12.19 16.46
C TYR A 623 4.89 -10.79 16.50
N LEU A 624 5.19 -9.97 15.50
CA LEU A 624 4.60 -8.65 15.31
C LEU A 624 3.56 -8.76 14.19
N ASN A 625 2.32 -8.36 14.45
CA ASN A 625 1.26 -8.42 13.45
C ASN A 625 1.51 -7.43 12.29
N ALA A 626 0.72 -7.50 11.21
CA ALA A 626 0.90 -6.65 10.03
C ALA A 626 0.78 -5.12 10.30
N ASN A 627 0.12 -4.75 11.40
CA ASN A 627 0.04 -3.39 11.93
C ASN A 627 1.19 -3.03 12.90
N GLY A 628 2.17 -3.92 13.08
CA GLY A 628 3.31 -3.80 14.00
C GLY A 628 3.05 -4.20 15.46
N SER A 629 1.80 -4.44 15.88
CA SER A 629 1.54 -4.76 17.29
C SER A 629 1.89 -6.21 17.62
N MET A 630 2.64 -6.42 18.69
CA MET A 630 3.05 -7.73 19.20
C MET A 630 1.84 -8.64 19.48
N ALA A 631 1.92 -9.91 19.06
CA ALA A 631 0.93 -10.94 19.32
C ALA A 631 1.11 -11.57 20.70
N THR A 632 0.00 -11.99 21.30
CA THR A 632 -0.06 -12.81 22.53
C THR A 632 -1.19 -13.84 22.38
N GLY A 633 -1.07 -14.98 23.07
CA GLY A 633 -1.96 -16.13 22.92
C GLY A 633 -1.67 -16.96 21.67
N TRP A 634 -2.69 -17.67 21.18
CA TRP A 634 -2.60 -18.53 20.00
C TRP A 634 -2.46 -17.74 18.70
N LEU A 635 -1.44 -18.05 17.91
CA LEU A 635 -1.18 -17.53 16.57
C LEU A 635 -1.22 -18.68 15.56
N GLN A 636 -1.94 -18.51 14.44
CA GLN A 636 -1.76 -19.37 13.27
C GLN A 636 -0.89 -18.64 12.24
N ASN A 637 0.20 -19.28 11.79
CA ASN A 637 1.12 -18.73 10.82
C ASN A 637 1.58 -19.85 9.86
N ASN A 638 1.42 -19.64 8.55
CA ASN A 638 1.77 -20.60 7.49
C ASN A 638 1.18 -22.02 7.68
N GLY A 639 -0.01 -22.12 8.28
CA GLY A 639 -0.71 -23.37 8.56
C GLY A 639 -0.45 -23.92 9.97
N SER A 640 0.77 -23.77 10.50
CA SER A 640 1.12 -24.16 11.87
C SER A 640 0.50 -23.22 12.91
N TRP A 641 0.19 -23.78 14.08
CA TRP A 641 -0.18 -23.03 15.28
C TRP A 641 1.02 -22.84 16.20
N TYR A 642 1.09 -21.69 16.84
CA TYR A 642 2.11 -21.27 17.80
C TYR A 642 1.41 -20.65 19.01
N TYR A 643 2.08 -20.60 20.16
CA TYR A 643 1.60 -19.86 21.31
C TYR A 643 2.62 -18.81 21.75
N LEU A 644 2.17 -17.56 21.88
CA LEU A 644 2.96 -16.46 22.43
C LEU A 644 2.47 -16.19 23.86
N ASN A 645 3.38 -16.14 24.82
CA ASN A 645 3.07 -15.87 26.22
C ASN A 645 2.56 -14.43 26.42
N ALA A 646 2.17 -14.08 27.65
CA ALA A 646 1.66 -12.75 27.97
C ALA A 646 2.67 -11.61 27.71
N ASN A 647 3.98 -11.91 27.73
CA ASN A 647 5.05 -10.97 27.39
C ASN A 647 5.46 -11.05 25.89
N GLY A 648 4.73 -11.82 25.07
CA GLY A 648 4.94 -11.98 23.63
C GLY A 648 5.98 -13.01 23.20
N ASP A 649 6.70 -13.60 24.15
CA ASP A 649 7.70 -14.65 23.92
C ASP A 649 7.03 -15.98 23.51
N MET A 650 7.56 -16.63 22.48
CA MET A 650 7.06 -17.89 21.95
C MET A 650 7.31 -19.06 22.91
N ALA A 651 6.26 -19.80 23.25
CA ALA A 651 6.33 -20.99 24.09
C ALA A 651 6.84 -22.21 23.33
N THR A 652 7.56 -23.09 24.05
CA THR A 652 8.04 -24.40 23.60
C THR A 652 7.88 -25.41 24.73
N GLY A 653 7.67 -26.69 24.42
CA GLY A 653 7.35 -27.74 25.38
C GLY A 653 5.87 -27.77 25.77
N TRP A 654 5.57 -28.28 26.96
CA TRP A 654 4.20 -28.39 27.47
C TRP A 654 3.59 -27.03 27.85
N LEU A 655 2.40 -26.76 27.30
CA LEU A 655 1.57 -25.60 27.62
C LEU A 655 0.22 -26.08 28.18
N GLN A 656 -0.22 -25.51 29.31
CA GLN A 656 -1.60 -25.63 29.74
C GLN A 656 -2.38 -24.36 29.34
N ASN A 657 -3.48 -24.53 28.59
CA ASN A 657 -4.33 -23.42 28.16
C ASN A 657 -5.80 -23.81 28.26
N ASN A 658 -6.62 -22.99 28.93
CA ASN A 658 -8.06 -23.21 29.13
C ASN A 658 -8.44 -24.61 29.70
N GLY A 659 -7.56 -25.21 30.51
CA GLY A 659 -7.75 -26.53 31.12
C GLY A 659 -7.18 -27.70 30.32
N SER A 660 -6.96 -27.54 29.01
CA SER A 660 -6.29 -28.53 28.16
C SER A 660 -4.77 -28.38 28.20
N TRP A 661 -4.06 -29.49 28.01
CA TRP A 661 -2.63 -29.51 27.73
C TRP A 661 -2.37 -29.56 26.23
N TYR A 662 -1.29 -28.92 25.80
CA TYR A 662 -0.79 -28.85 24.43
C TYR A 662 0.73 -29.04 24.45
N TYR A 663 1.31 -29.52 23.36
CA TYR A 663 2.75 -29.61 23.20
C TYR A 663 3.20 -28.73 22.04
N LEU A 664 4.13 -27.82 22.29
CA LEU A 664 4.80 -26.99 21.29
C LEU A 664 6.20 -27.57 21.05
N ASN A 665 6.56 -27.83 19.80
CA ASN A 665 7.87 -28.36 19.44
C ASN A 665 9.00 -27.32 19.66
N ALA A 666 10.26 -27.71 19.47
CA ALA A 666 11.41 -26.83 19.70
C ALA A 666 11.48 -25.61 18.75
N ASN A 667 10.75 -25.65 17.63
CA ASN A 667 10.54 -24.53 16.70
C ASN A 667 9.27 -23.70 17.03
N GLY A 668 8.56 -24.04 18.11
CA GLY A 668 7.32 -23.41 18.57
C GLY A 668 6.03 -23.90 17.93
N ASP A 669 6.06 -24.81 16.95
CA ASP A 669 4.82 -25.28 16.34
C ASP A 669 4.08 -26.34 17.18
N MET A 670 2.75 -26.28 17.15
CA MET A 670 1.87 -27.13 17.95
C MET A 670 1.80 -28.54 17.37
N ALA A 671 2.23 -29.52 18.17
CA ALA A 671 2.18 -30.93 17.80
C ALA A 671 0.74 -31.48 17.77
N THR A 672 0.53 -32.47 16.89
CA THR A 672 -0.70 -33.28 16.82
C THR A 672 -0.32 -34.74 16.59
N GLY A 673 -1.16 -35.69 17.02
CA GLY A 673 -0.85 -37.12 17.00
C GLY A 673 0.08 -37.53 18.15
N TRP A 674 0.97 -38.50 17.90
CA TRP A 674 1.88 -39.05 18.90
C TRP A 674 3.07 -38.13 19.18
N VAL A 675 3.33 -37.84 20.46
CA VAL A 675 4.54 -37.16 20.95
C VAL A 675 5.23 -38.05 21.99
N LYS A 676 6.56 -38.18 21.93
CA LYS A 676 7.36 -38.75 23.01
C LYS A 676 8.10 -37.62 23.72
N ASP A 677 7.93 -37.55 25.04
CA ASP A 677 8.67 -36.65 25.91
C ASP A 677 9.38 -37.48 26.99
N GLY A 678 10.69 -37.31 27.11
CA GLY A 678 11.57 -38.27 27.80
C GLY A 678 11.35 -39.70 27.28
N ASP A 679 10.91 -40.59 28.17
CA ASP A 679 10.52 -41.98 27.85
C ASP A 679 9.02 -42.24 27.77
N THR A 680 8.20 -41.21 27.96
CA THR A 680 6.75 -41.32 27.98
C THR A 680 6.14 -40.91 26.65
N TRP A 681 5.19 -41.69 26.15
CA TRP A 681 4.36 -41.34 24.98
C TRP A 681 3.06 -40.67 25.40
N TYR A 682 2.63 -39.70 24.60
CA TYR A 682 1.42 -38.90 24.76
C TYR A 682 0.69 -38.81 23.41
N TYR A 683 -0.62 -38.55 23.44
CA TYR A 683 -1.40 -38.34 22.23
C TYR A 683 -2.15 -37.00 22.25
N LEU A 684 -1.85 -36.16 21.26
CA LEU A 684 -2.48 -34.87 21.02
C LEU A 684 -3.53 -35.03 19.91
N GLU A 685 -4.71 -34.49 20.09
CA GLU A 685 -5.77 -34.50 19.07
C GLU A 685 -5.45 -33.56 17.89
N ALA A 686 -6.27 -33.57 16.84
CA ALA A 686 -6.12 -32.63 15.71
C ALA A 686 -6.31 -31.15 16.11
N SER A 687 -6.87 -30.91 17.29
CA SER A 687 -6.95 -29.60 17.97
C SER A 687 -5.70 -29.22 18.76
N GLY A 688 -4.69 -30.10 18.82
CA GLY A 688 -3.52 -30.00 19.70
C GLY A 688 -3.77 -30.37 21.16
N ALA A 689 -5.02 -30.63 21.56
CA ALA A 689 -5.35 -30.96 22.95
C ALA A 689 -4.91 -32.39 23.31
N MET A 690 -4.21 -32.55 24.44
CA MET A 690 -3.76 -33.84 24.96
C MET A 690 -4.93 -34.68 25.48
N LYS A 691 -5.00 -35.95 25.06
CA LYS A 691 -5.90 -36.93 25.66
C LYS A 691 -5.42 -37.33 27.06
N ALA A 692 -6.36 -37.52 27.99
CA ALA A 692 -6.12 -38.04 29.33
C ALA A 692 -7.32 -38.89 29.81
N SER A 693 -7.06 -39.82 30.74
CA SER A 693 -8.03 -40.72 31.39
C SER A 693 -8.99 -41.42 30.43
N GLN A 694 -8.51 -41.92 29.28
CA GLN A 694 -9.39 -42.47 28.25
C GLN A 694 -8.75 -43.52 27.34
N TRP A 695 -9.59 -44.46 26.89
CA TRP A 695 -9.35 -45.30 25.73
C TRP A 695 -9.62 -44.52 24.44
N PHE A 696 -8.76 -44.71 23.43
CA PHE A 696 -8.93 -44.13 22.09
C PHE A 696 -8.35 -45.04 21.01
N LYS A 697 -8.76 -44.83 19.75
CA LYS A 697 -8.38 -45.67 18.61
C LYS A 697 -7.49 -44.89 17.63
N VAL A 698 -6.39 -45.48 17.18
CA VAL A 698 -5.50 -44.95 16.13
C VAL A 698 -5.15 -46.08 15.18
N SER A 699 -5.34 -45.89 13.87
CA SER A 699 -5.04 -46.91 12.83
C SER A 699 -5.55 -48.31 13.18
N ASP A 700 -6.83 -48.38 13.56
CA ASP A 700 -7.57 -49.56 14.03
C ASP A 700 -7.08 -50.27 15.30
N LYS A 701 -6.02 -49.78 15.96
CA LYS A 701 -5.57 -50.25 17.27
C LYS A 701 -6.11 -49.38 18.40
N TRP A 702 -6.38 -49.98 19.56
CA TRP A 702 -6.82 -49.27 20.77
C TRP A 702 -5.64 -49.01 21.71
N TYR A 703 -5.64 -47.84 22.34
CA TYR A 703 -4.63 -47.35 23.27
C TYR A 703 -5.31 -46.68 24.47
N TYR A 704 -4.64 -46.67 25.62
CA TYR A 704 -5.11 -45.96 26.83
C TYR A 704 -4.08 -44.94 27.31
N VAL A 705 -4.53 -43.74 27.63
CA VAL A 705 -3.74 -42.71 28.33
C VAL A 705 -4.32 -42.42 29.70
N ASN A 706 -3.45 -42.35 30.71
CA ASN A 706 -3.83 -42.14 32.10
C ASN A 706 -4.20 -40.67 32.40
N GLY A 707 -4.42 -40.35 33.69
CA GLY A 707 -4.79 -38.99 34.11
C GLY A 707 -3.72 -37.90 33.91
N SER A 708 -2.46 -38.26 33.65
CA SER A 708 -1.40 -37.34 33.22
C SER A 708 -1.14 -37.38 31.72
N GLY A 709 -2.03 -38.01 30.92
CA GLY A 709 -1.89 -38.17 29.47
C GLY A 709 -0.84 -39.20 29.02
N ALA A 710 -0.20 -39.89 29.96
CA ALA A 710 0.85 -40.86 29.66
C ALA A 710 0.24 -42.18 29.14
N LEU A 711 0.80 -42.70 28.05
CA LEU A 711 0.44 -43.99 27.45
C LEU A 711 0.70 -45.14 28.43
N ALA A 712 -0.31 -45.96 28.69
CA ALA A 712 -0.14 -47.21 29.42
C ALA A 712 0.57 -48.25 28.53
N VAL A 713 1.65 -48.85 29.03
CA VAL A 713 2.43 -49.90 28.33
C VAL A 713 2.73 -51.06 29.29
N ASN A 714 2.80 -52.30 28.77
CA ASN A 714 3.11 -53.52 29.53
C ASN A 714 2.31 -53.66 30.85
N THR A 715 1.01 -53.39 30.81
CA THR A 715 0.14 -53.34 32.01
C THR A 715 -1.29 -53.74 31.67
N THR A 716 -2.19 -53.71 32.66
CA THR A 716 -3.63 -53.99 32.50
C THR A 716 -4.43 -52.77 32.92
N VAL A 717 -5.37 -52.35 32.07
CA VAL A 717 -6.29 -51.22 32.32
C VAL A 717 -7.72 -51.69 32.12
N ASP A 718 -8.60 -51.44 33.08
CA ASP A 718 -10.02 -51.86 33.06
C ASP A 718 -10.27 -53.36 32.81
N GLY A 719 -9.26 -54.20 33.04
CA GLY A 719 -9.26 -55.65 32.75
C GLY A 719 -8.65 -56.04 31.40
N TYR A 720 -8.29 -55.08 30.55
CA TYR A 720 -7.67 -55.28 29.23
C TYR A 720 -6.15 -55.11 29.29
N GLY A 721 -5.40 -56.03 28.70
CA GLY A 721 -3.94 -55.96 28.64
C GLY A 721 -3.44 -55.01 27.54
N VAL A 722 -2.39 -54.23 27.81
CA VAL A 722 -1.70 -53.41 26.81
C VAL A 722 -0.23 -53.81 26.70
N ASN A 723 0.25 -53.95 25.46
CA ASN A 723 1.60 -54.43 25.16
C ASN A 723 2.68 -53.33 25.33
N ALA A 724 3.92 -53.61 24.90
CA ALA A 724 5.04 -52.67 25.00
C ALA A 724 4.88 -51.40 24.14
N ASN A 725 4.03 -51.43 23.12
CA ASN A 725 3.65 -50.30 22.28
C ASN A 725 2.40 -49.57 22.81
N GLY A 726 1.84 -50.00 23.95
CA GLY A 726 0.58 -49.52 24.51
C GLY A 726 -0.68 -49.94 23.75
N GLU A 727 -0.55 -50.90 22.83
CA GLU A 727 -1.65 -51.43 22.04
C GLU A 727 -2.42 -52.46 22.87
N TRP A 728 -3.76 -52.37 22.86
CA TRP A 728 -4.62 -53.40 23.45
C TRP A 728 -4.35 -54.77 22.80
N VAL A 729 -4.12 -55.77 23.66
CA VAL A 729 -4.03 -57.19 23.33
C VAL A 729 -5.05 -57.98 24.15
N ASN A 730 -5.57 -59.07 23.57
CA ASN A 730 -6.70 -59.85 24.06
C ASN A 730 -6.30 -61.32 24.22
#